data_AF-A0A2M7L3B6-F1
#
_entry.id   AF-A0A2M7L3B6-F1
#
_cell.length_a   1.000
_cell.length_b   1.000
_cell.length_c   1.000
_cell.angle_alpha   90.00
_cell.angle_beta   90.00
_cell.angle_gamma   90.00
#
_symmetry.space_group_name_H-M   'P 1'
#
loop_
_entity.id
_entity.type
_entity.pdbx_description
1 polymer ?
#
loop_
_entity_poly.entity_id
_entity_poly.type
_entity_poly.pdbx_seq_one_letter_code
_entity_poly.pdbx_strand_id
1 'polypeptide(L)'
;MVCCCVNGENKMSTSVKQLLTGKLFHVKPEATTSETIDIMREERISCILVIDGGYAAGILTERDVMRLIHQKSDLTLPVETAMSSPVYAVSSDTSIFEAYETLKNRDIRHLSVTEHGKVIGVLTHSDLMRAVGMMDLLRKKKAGEIMLSSVSRVAPGDSLSDVITIMIERMVSSVIVTRDRKPLGMITERDIPVIAKKYVNTAVVSAEEVMTSPVCTVDITASAHDASEALRRNRIRQLVVVDHNGYLAGIITQANLLSAFEQQYIEHMRNQLNIATQRLSKSVLLTNIMNSEIDAAIVALDKNMVVALSNPAAAHIFQEEDLTGHRLQDILKQAHFTVIKQDDVVSVVAKNGSFKSVIERGSGEQSIEVNFSSIMEDGELLGYLLIANDITERLERERERTSQMQQLRELSRALDHAGEGVIITDINGVIQYANPTLCRLTEYDLDELIGQTPTLFKSGKQNNAFYKVLWDTVLSGSAWQGTLIDRRKNGDLYPALTSIAPVFDEHGKIASFVGIQKDMTEYVMLEDQLHQSQKMESLGTLVGGIAHDFNNMLAGITGNLFLARSLIRGNVTAVERLDAVEQLSFRAASMIQQLLTFARKDRVKMKLFGLSSFLQEILQLNTLVIPENIDFSHEIIAEDLIIMGDETQLQQVIMNLLNNVRIPVERDT
;
A
#
# COMPACT_ATOMS: atom_id res chain seq x y z
N MET A 1 32.53 -19.58 -26.32
CA MET A 1 33.36 -20.70 -25.80
C MET A 1 33.06 -20.89 -24.31
N VAL A 2 31.86 -21.41 -24.03
CA VAL A 2 31.37 -21.73 -22.67
C VAL A 2 30.69 -23.08 -22.82
N CYS A 3 31.47 -24.15 -22.91
CA CYS A 3 30.96 -25.52 -22.94
C CYS A 3 32.12 -26.51 -22.77
N CYS A 4 32.60 -26.71 -21.53
CA CYS A 4 33.43 -27.87 -21.12
C CYS A 4 33.86 -27.82 -19.63
N CYS A 5 32.97 -27.53 -18.67
CA CYS A 5 33.29 -27.70 -17.24
C CYS A 5 32.07 -28.18 -16.42
N VAL A 6 31.21 -29.03 -17.00
CA VAL A 6 29.98 -29.52 -16.32
C VAL A 6 30.24 -30.77 -15.46
N ASN A 7 31.42 -31.41 -15.53
CA ASN A 7 31.79 -32.48 -14.60
C ASN A 7 32.78 -31.95 -13.56
N GLY A 8 32.26 -31.17 -12.61
CA GLY A 8 32.97 -30.69 -11.43
C GLY A 8 33.14 -31.78 -10.39
N GLU A 9 33.83 -32.88 -10.72
CA GLU A 9 34.43 -33.71 -9.69
C GLU A 9 35.61 -32.92 -9.11
N ASN A 10 35.58 -32.69 -7.80
CA ASN A 10 36.63 -32.04 -7.05
C ASN A 10 37.89 -32.93 -7.09
N LYS A 11 38.66 -32.91 -8.18
CA LYS A 11 39.83 -33.79 -8.39
C LYS A 11 40.91 -33.65 -7.32
N MET A 12 40.87 -32.59 -6.51
CA MET A 12 41.76 -32.43 -5.34
C MET A 12 41.32 -33.20 -4.09
N SER A 13 40.06 -33.64 -4.00
CA SER A 13 39.59 -34.54 -2.94
C SER A 13 39.83 -36.01 -3.26
N THR A 14 40.43 -36.31 -4.42
CA THR A 14 40.87 -37.65 -4.78
C THR A 14 42.01 -38.09 -3.87
N SER A 15 42.01 -39.36 -3.45
CA SER A 15 43.07 -39.93 -2.61
C SER A 15 44.32 -40.25 -3.42
N VAL A 16 45.50 -40.10 -2.80
CA VAL A 16 46.80 -40.41 -3.43
C VAL A 16 46.92 -41.85 -3.90
N LYS A 17 46.14 -42.79 -3.33
CA LYS A 17 46.07 -44.19 -3.77
C LYS A 17 45.78 -44.32 -5.26
N GLN A 18 44.97 -43.43 -5.82
CA GLN A 18 44.61 -43.46 -7.25
C GLN A 18 45.75 -43.01 -8.17
N LEU A 19 46.81 -42.40 -7.63
CA LEU A 19 47.96 -41.91 -8.40
C LEU A 19 49.12 -42.91 -8.46
N LEU A 20 49.10 -43.92 -7.61
CA LEU A 20 50.09 -45.00 -7.58
C LEU A 20 49.92 -45.88 -8.82
N THR A 21 50.62 -45.51 -9.89
CA THR A 21 50.49 -46.14 -11.22
C THR A 21 51.75 -46.92 -11.64
N GLY A 22 52.71 -47.11 -10.73
CA GLY A 22 54.01 -47.71 -11.01
C GLY A 22 54.39 -48.85 -10.07
N LYS A 23 55.36 -49.66 -10.52
CA LYS A 23 56.02 -50.70 -9.70
C LYS A 23 56.81 -50.05 -8.57
N LEU A 24 56.65 -50.54 -7.34
CA LEU A 24 57.44 -50.09 -6.19
C LEU A 24 58.86 -50.66 -6.27
N PHE A 25 59.80 -49.80 -6.67
CA PHE A 25 61.23 -50.13 -6.65
C PHE A 25 61.80 -49.96 -5.25
N HIS A 26 62.41 -51.02 -4.73
CA HIS A 26 63.00 -51.04 -3.39
C HIS A 26 64.18 -52.01 -3.31
N VAL A 27 65.03 -51.80 -2.31
CA VAL A 27 66.16 -52.67 -1.93
C VAL A 27 66.12 -52.94 -0.41
N LYS A 28 66.83 -53.98 0.03
CA LYS A 28 67.06 -54.24 1.45
C LYS A 28 68.23 -53.40 1.98
N PRO A 29 68.31 -53.12 3.29
CA PRO A 29 69.41 -52.35 3.89
C PRO A 29 70.82 -52.87 3.57
N GLU A 30 70.97 -54.19 3.38
CA GLU A 30 72.26 -54.85 3.17
C GLU A 30 72.73 -54.83 1.69
N ALA A 31 71.87 -54.41 0.76
CA ALA A 31 72.24 -54.29 -0.65
C ALA A 31 73.35 -53.24 -0.81
N THR A 32 74.28 -53.45 -1.74
CA THR A 32 75.36 -52.49 -1.93
C THR A 32 74.85 -51.18 -2.53
N THR A 33 75.50 -50.07 -2.19
CA THR A 33 75.16 -48.75 -2.75
C THR A 33 75.32 -48.75 -4.28
N SER A 34 76.33 -49.43 -4.81
CA SER A 34 76.57 -49.58 -6.26
C SER A 34 75.43 -50.31 -6.97
N GLU A 35 74.97 -51.46 -6.46
CA GLU A 35 73.82 -52.18 -7.03
C GLU A 35 72.55 -51.32 -7.01
N THR A 36 72.36 -50.56 -5.93
CA THR A 36 71.21 -49.65 -5.77
C THR A 36 71.23 -48.53 -6.83
N ILE A 37 72.40 -47.93 -7.08
CA ILE A 37 72.59 -46.90 -8.12
C ILE A 37 72.33 -47.48 -9.52
N ASP A 38 72.78 -48.71 -9.79
CA ASP A 38 72.56 -49.37 -11.06
C ASP A 38 71.07 -49.64 -11.32
N ILE A 39 70.30 -50.07 -10.31
CA ILE A 39 68.84 -50.21 -10.40
C ILE A 39 68.18 -48.85 -10.70
N MET A 40 68.57 -47.79 -9.98
CA MET A 40 68.02 -46.45 -10.22
C MET A 40 68.23 -45.99 -11.67
N ARG A 41 69.40 -46.32 -12.24
CA ARG A 41 69.78 -45.97 -13.61
C ARG A 41 69.02 -46.79 -14.66
N GLU A 42 68.98 -48.12 -14.51
CA GLU A 42 68.34 -49.04 -15.46
C GLU A 42 66.84 -48.76 -15.58
N GLU A 43 66.18 -48.56 -14.44
CA GLU A 43 64.75 -48.30 -14.34
C GLU A 43 64.39 -46.81 -14.52
N ARG A 44 65.40 -45.94 -14.68
CA ARG A 44 65.27 -44.48 -14.90
C ARG A 44 64.43 -43.78 -13.81
N ILE A 45 64.57 -44.23 -12.56
CA ILE A 45 63.89 -43.68 -11.39
C ILE A 45 64.81 -42.72 -10.63
N SER A 46 64.24 -41.68 -10.02
CA SER A 46 65.01 -40.65 -9.31
C SER A 46 65.30 -40.94 -7.84
N CYS A 47 64.65 -41.97 -7.31
CA CYS A 47 64.88 -42.45 -5.96
C CYS A 47 64.52 -43.93 -5.88
N ILE A 48 65.05 -44.60 -4.86
CA ILE A 48 64.68 -45.96 -4.49
C ILE A 48 64.51 -46.04 -2.98
N LEU A 49 63.47 -46.73 -2.53
CA LEU A 49 63.22 -46.91 -1.10
C LEU A 49 64.03 -48.08 -0.56
N VAL A 50 64.65 -47.88 0.58
CA VAL A 50 65.25 -48.95 1.37
C VAL A 50 64.18 -49.44 2.33
N ILE A 51 63.75 -50.70 2.16
CA ILE A 51 62.65 -51.28 2.91
C ILE A 51 63.17 -52.40 3.80
N ASP A 52 62.87 -52.32 5.09
CA ASP A 52 63.10 -53.38 6.07
C ASP A 52 61.76 -53.80 6.70
N GLY A 53 61.46 -55.10 6.71
CA GLY A 53 60.22 -55.63 7.26
C GLY A 53 58.91 -55.08 6.65
N GLY A 54 58.95 -54.42 5.48
CA GLY A 54 57.81 -53.75 4.85
C GLY A 54 57.65 -52.27 5.22
N TYR A 55 58.54 -51.72 6.04
CA TYR A 55 58.59 -50.31 6.45
C TYR A 55 59.75 -49.59 5.73
N ALA A 56 59.59 -48.28 5.48
CA ALA A 56 60.65 -47.47 4.87
C ALA A 56 61.76 -47.19 5.89
N ALA A 57 62.91 -47.87 5.77
CA ALA A 57 64.10 -47.64 6.59
C ALA A 57 64.87 -46.39 6.13
N GLY A 58 64.87 -46.11 4.83
CA GLY A 58 65.49 -44.93 4.22
C GLY A 58 65.16 -44.77 2.75
N ILE A 59 65.68 -43.70 2.13
CA ILE A 59 65.52 -43.41 0.71
C ILE A 59 66.87 -42.99 0.13
N LEU A 60 67.25 -43.55 -1.02
CA LEU A 60 68.40 -43.09 -1.77
C LEU A 60 67.91 -42.30 -2.99
N THR A 61 68.37 -41.06 -3.15
CA THR A 61 67.96 -40.15 -4.24
C THR A 61 69.13 -39.80 -5.16
N GLU A 62 68.84 -39.27 -6.36
CA GLU A 62 69.86 -38.74 -7.31
C GLU A 62 70.84 -37.75 -6.62
N ARG A 63 70.35 -36.98 -5.64
CA ARG A 63 71.17 -36.03 -4.86
C ARG A 63 72.13 -36.72 -3.90
N ASP A 64 71.71 -37.82 -3.27
CA ASP A 64 72.58 -38.61 -2.40
C ASP A 64 73.70 -39.24 -3.23
N VAL A 65 73.36 -39.79 -4.41
CA VAL A 65 74.35 -40.35 -5.35
C VAL A 65 75.39 -39.30 -5.76
N MET A 66 74.97 -38.08 -6.08
CA MET A 66 75.89 -36.99 -6.41
C MET A 66 76.84 -36.67 -5.25
N ARG A 67 76.34 -36.60 -4.01
CA ARG A 67 77.17 -36.35 -2.82
C ARG A 67 78.21 -37.46 -2.61
N LEU A 68 77.81 -38.71 -2.78
CA LEU A 68 78.70 -39.87 -2.65
C LEU A 68 79.82 -39.86 -3.69
N ILE A 69 79.49 -39.51 -4.94
CA ILE A 69 80.48 -39.36 -6.03
C ILE A 69 81.46 -38.23 -5.73
N HIS A 70 80.96 -37.06 -5.29
CA HIS A 70 81.79 -35.92 -4.96
C HIS A 70 82.75 -36.20 -3.79
N GLN A 71 82.28 -36.93 -2.77
CA GLN A 71 83.07 -37.32 -1.60
C GLN A 71 84.02 -38.49 -1.88
N LYS A 72 83.99 -39.10 -3.07
CA LYS A 72 84.74 -40.32 -3.43
C LYS A 72 84.47 -41.47 -2.44
N SER A 73 83.22 -41.59 -1.99
CA SER A 73 82.80 -42.62 -1.04
C SER A 73 82.91 -44.02 -1.65
N ASP A 74 83.15 -45.01 -0.80
CA ASP A 74 83.17 -46.42 -1.21
C ASP A 74 81.74 -46.93 -1.47
N LEU A 75 81.41 -47.12 -2.75
CA LEU A 75 80.07 -47.56 -3.18
C LEU A 75 79.81 -49.06 -2.95
N THR A 76 80.81 -49.82 -2.48
CA THR A 76 80.64 -51.25 -2.12
C THR A 76 79.99 -51.46 -0.76
N LEU A 77 79.90 -50.40 0.06
CA LEU A 77 79.26 -50.44 1.36
C LEU A 77 77.72 -50.62 1.26
N PRO A 78 77.09 -51.23 2.28
CA PRO A 78 75.63 -51.36 2.37
C PRO A 78 74.91 -50.01 2.21
N VAL A 79 73.79 -50.00 1.50
CA VAL A 79 73.01 -48.79 1.17
C VAL A 79 72.47 -48.08 2.42
N GLU A 80 72.28 -48.81 3.52
CA GLU A 80 71.89 -48.21 4.81
C GLU A 80 72.89 -47.15 5.33
N THR A 81 74.15 -47.23 4.92
CA THR A 81 75.19 -46.26 5.29
C THR A 81 75.15 -44.99 4.43
N ALA A 82 74.42 -45.02 3.32
CA ALA A 82 74.40 -43.98 2.29
C ALA A 82 73.00 -43.35 2.09
N MET A 83 71.94 -44.00 2.55
CA MET A 83 70.55 -43.55 2.42
C MET A 83 70.21 -42.35 3.31
N SER A 84 69.25 -41.54 2.89
CA SER A 84 68.61 -40.53 3.74
C SER A 84 67.54 -41.16 4.63
N SER A 85 67.52 -40.80 5.92
CA SER A 85 66.54 -41.26 6.92
C SER A 85 66.26 -40.13 7.94
N PRO A 86 65.02 -39.94 8.45
CA PRO A 86 63.81 -40.73 8.21
C PRO A 86 63.12 -40.41 6.87
N VAL A 87 62.39 -41.40 6.31
CA VAL A 87 61.59 -41.21 5.09
C VAL A 87 60.23 -40.60 5.45
N TYR A 88 59.89 -39.49 4.81
CA TYR A 88 58.57 -38.89 4.97
C TYR A 88 57.51 -39.73 4.24
N ALA A 89 56.41 -40.01 4.95
CA ALA A 89 55.33 -40.84 4.45
C ALA A 89 53.95 -40.20 4.68
N VAL A 90 53.01 -40.51 3.79
CA VAL A 90 51.57 -40.21 3.95
C VAL A 90 50.73 -41.47 3.79
N SER A 91 49.53 -41.46 4.35
CA SER A 91 48.56 -42.54 4.17
C SER A 91 48.08 -42.59 2.71
N SER A 92 47.72 -43.77 2.23
CA SER A 92 47.07 -43.95 0.93
C SER A 92 45.79 -43.14 0.77
N ASP A 93 45.10 -42.83 1.86
CA ASP A 93 43.83 -42.09 1.87
C ASP A 93 44.01 -40.56 1.91
N THR A 94 45.26 -40.10 2.10
CA THR A 94 45.59 -38.66 2.08
C THR A 94 45.17 -38.03 0.75
N SER A 95 44.63 -36.81 0.80
CA SER A 95 44.22 -36.09 -0.40
C SER A 95 45.44 -35.66 -1.24
N ILE A 96 45.24 -35.50 -2.55
CA ILE A 96 46.30 -34.99 -3.45
C ILE A 96 46.85 -33.64 -2.97
N PHE A 97 45.98 -32.75 -2.47
CA PHE A 97 46.39 -31.42 -1.98
C PHE A 97 47.25 -31.51 -0.71
N GLU A 98 46.86 -32.35 0.25
CA GLU A 98 47.62 -32.53 1.49
C GLU A 98 48.98 -33.19 1.25
N ALA A 99 49.05 -34.13 0.31
CA ALA A 99 50.32 -34.72 -0.11
C ALA A 99 51.22 -33.70 -0.83
N TYR A 100 50.65 -32.80 -1.63
CA TYR A 100 51.38 -31.69 -2.23
C TYR A 100 51.94 -30.72 -1.17
N GLU A 101 51.12 -30.29 -0.21
CA GLU A 101 51.55 -29.43 0.90
C GLU A 101 52.67 -30.09 1.72
N THR A 102 52.62 -31.41 1.90
CA THR A 102 53.69 -32.16 2.59
C THR A 102 55.01 -32.11 1.83
N LEU A 103 54.99 -32.29 0.50
CA LEU A 103 56.20 -32.18 -0.34
C LEU A 103 56.79 -30.77 -0.29
N LYS A 104 55.93 -29.73 -0.40
CA LYS A 104 56.31 -28.32 -0.43
C LYS A 104 56.88 -27.84 0.91
N ASN A 105 56.16 -28.05 2.01
CA ASN A 105 56.54 -27.56 3.34
C ASN A 105 57.84 -28.18 3.86
N ARG A 106 58.19 -29.37 3.35
CA ARG A 106 59.43 -30.07 3.71
C ARG A 106 60.54 -29.95 2.66
N ASP A 107 60.30 -29.25 1.55
CA ASP A 107 61.22 -29.12 0.41
C ASP A 107 61.79 -30.47 -0.08
N ILE A 108 60.93 -31.48 -0.17
CA ILE A 108 61.26 -32.83 -0.63
C ILE A 108 60.54 -33.14 -1.94
N ARG A 109 61.10 -34.02 -2.77
CA ARG A 109 60.53 -34.34 -4.09
C ARG A 109 59.82 -35.69 -4.17
N HIS A 110 60.01 -36.52 -3.16
CA HIS A 110 59.55 -37.90 -3.09
C HIS A 110 58.90 -38.11 -1.73
N LEU A 111 57.72 -38.70 -1.74
CA LEU A 111 56.96 -39.00 -0.54
C LEU A 111 56.61 -40.48 -0.56
N SER A 112 56.93 -41.21 0.50
CA SER A 112 56.51 -42.60 0.63
C SER A 112 55.00 -42.64 0.87
N VAL A 113 54.29 -43.56 0.22
CA VAL A 113 52.87 -43.78 0.47
C VAL A 113 52.71 -45.09 1.22
N THR A 114 52.05 -45.04 2.36
CA THR A 114 51.85 -46.18 3.24
C THR A 114 50.39 -46.54 3.40
N GLU A 115 50.11 -47.82 3.59
CA GLU A 115 48.79 -48.35 3.91
C GLU A 115 48.96 -49.28 5.12
N HIS A 116 48.28 -48.99 6.22
CA HIS A 116 48.49 -49.66 7.52
C HIS A 116 49.97 -49.67 7.98
N GLY A 117 50.72 -48.59 7.70
CA GLY A 117 52.12 -48.44 8.07
C GLY A 117 53.13 -49.12 7.13
N LYS A 118 52.69 -49.99 6.21
CA LYS A 118 53.56 -50.60 5.20
C LYS A 118 53.66 -49.75 3.95
N VAL A 119 54.84 -49.73 3.32
CA VAL A 119 55.07 -49.00 2.08
C VAL A 119 54.35 -49.68 0.91
N ILE A 120 53.52 -48.92 0.21
CA ILE A 120 52.83 -49.38 -1.00
C ILE A 120 53.28 -48.64 -2.27
N GLY A 121 53.96 -47.50 -2.13
CA GLY A 121 54.36 -46.70 -3.29
C GLY A 121 55.22 -45.48 -2.94
N VAL A 122 55.63 -44.76 -3.97
CA VAL A 122 56.27 -43.44 -3.87
C VAL A 122 55.48 -42.47 -4.73
N LEU A 123 55.17 -41.30 -4.17
CA LEU A 123 54.54 -40.19 -4.88
C LEU A 123 55.58 -39.12 -5.20
N THR A 124 55.62 -38.66 -6.45
CA THR A 124 56.53 -37.58 -6.89
C THR A 124 55.78 -36.34 -7.35
N HIS A 125 56.48 -35.20 -7.45
CA HIS A 125 55.96 -33.99 -8.08
C HIS A 125 55.43 -34.23 -9.51
N SER A 126 56.08 -35.10 -10.28
CA SER A 126 55.64 -35.45 -11.63
C SER A 126 54.30 -36.20 -11.62
N ASP A 127 54.04 -37.02 -10.60
CA ASP A 127 52.79 -37.79 -10.49
C ASP A 127 51.64 -36.86 -10.09
N LEU A 128 51.89 -35.93 -9.15
CA LEU A 128 50.93 -34.87 -8.81
C LEU A 128 50.59 -33.99 -10.03
N MET A 129 51.59 -33.59 -10.81
CA MET A 129 51.37 -32.79 -12.02
C MET A 129 50.56 -33.55 -13.09
N ARG A 130 50.71 -34.89 -13.17
CA ARG A 130 49.93 -35.74 -14.09
C ARG A 130 48.47 -35.88 -13.63
N ALA A 131 48.26 -36.04 -12.33
CA ALA A 131 46.96 -36.22 -11.71
C ALA A 131 46.03 -35.03 -11.89
N VAL A 132 46.58 -33.83 -11.72
CA VAL A 132 45.79 -32.62 -11.53
C VAL A 132 45.09 -32.18 -12.81
N GLY A 133 45.53 -32.58 -14.02
CA GLY A 133 44.75 -32.44 -15.27
C GLY A 133 44.20 -31.03 -15.59
N MET A 134 44.66 -29.99 -14.91
CA MET A 134 44.09 -28.64 -14.90
C MET A 134 45.11 -27.58 -15.30
N MET A 135 45.94 -27.92 -16.32
CA MET A 135 46.90 -26.98 -16.90
C MET A 135 46.21 -25.80 -17.61
N ASP A 136 44.91 -25.89 -17.90
CA ASP A 136 44.16 -24.80 -18.52
C ASP A 136 44.11 -23.52 -17.66
N LEU A 137 44.18 -23.66 -16.32
CA LEU A 137 44.25 -22.50 -15.42
C LEU A 137 45.59 -21.76 -15.56
N LEU A 138 46.67 -22.42 -16.01
CA LEU A 138 47.96 -21.78 -16.25
C LEU A 138 48.01 -20.96 -17.55
N ARG A 139 46.97 -21.00 -18.40
CA ARG A 139 46.94 -20.23 -19.66
C ARG A 139 47.01 -18.72 -19.44
N LYS A 140 46.61 -18.24 -18.27
CA LYS A 140 46.59 -16.81 -17.93
C LYS A 140 47.94 -16.26 -17.45
N LYS A 141 48.89 -17.12 -17.07
CA LYS A 141 50.24 -16.70 -16.65
C LYS A 141 51.25 -16.88 -17.78
N LYS A 142 52.25 -16.00 -17.83
CA LYS A 142 53.38 -16.12 -18.76
C LYS A 142 54.55 -16.87 -18.12
N ALA A 143 55.40 -17.48 -18.94
CA ALA A 143 56.62 -18.17 -18.53
C ALA A 143 57.52 -17.29 -17.66
N GLY A 144 57.67 -16.02 -18.01
CA GLY A 144 58.43 -15.02 -17.24
C GLY A 144 57.89 -14.73 -15.84
N GLU A 145 56.59 -14.95 -15.59
CA GLU A 145 55.96 -14.68 -14.29
C GLU A 145 56.12 -15.84 -13.30
N ILE A 146 56.49 -17.03 -13.80
CA ILE A 146 56.60 -18.26 -13.01
C ILE A 146 58.02 -18.83 -12.98
N MET A 147 58.93 -18.31 -13.81
CA MET A 147 60.31 -18.78 -13.87
C MET A 147 61.11 -18.36 -12.65
N LEU A 148 62.12 -19.16 -12.32
CA LEU A 148 63.21 -18.74 -11.44
C LEU A 148 64.23 -17.95 -12.27
N SER A 149 64.43 -16.68 -11.91
CA SER A 149 65.39 -15.79 -12.57
C SER A 149 66.83 -16.04 -12.13
N SER A 150 67.04 -16.59 -10.94
CA SER A 150 68.37 -16.97 -10.44
C SER A 150 68.73 -18.36 -10.93
N VAL A 151 69.65 -18.44 -11.90
CA VAL A 151 70.10 -19.72 -12.47
C VAL A 151 71.61 -19.85 -12.37
N SER A 152 72.06 -21.00 -11.89
CA SER A 152 73.49 -21.36 -11.88
C SER A 152 73.96 -21.64 -13.31
N ARG A 153 75.05 -20.97 -13.72
CA ARG A 153 75.62 -21.06 -15.06
C ARG A 153 77.10 -21.35 -15.02
N VAL A 154 77.58 -22.08 -16.01
CA VAL A 154 79.00 -22.42 -16.23
C VAL A 154 79.39 -22.14 -17.68
N ALA A 155 80.69 -21.96 -17.91
CA ALA A 155 81.26 -21.89 -19.25
C ALA A 155 81.41 -23.30 -19.84
N PRO A 156 81.43 -23.46 -21.18
CA PRO A 156 81.55 -24.77 -21.82
C PRO A 156 82.84 -25.53 -21.44
N GLY A 157 83.91 -24.80 -21.15
CA GLY A 157 85.21 -25.36 -20.75
C GLY A 157 85.35 -25.69 -19.26
N ASP A 158 84.38 -25.34 -18.41
CA ASP A 158 84.45 -25.65 -16.97
C ASP A 158 84.41 -27.17 -16.74
N SER A 159 85.08 -27.66 -15.71
CA SER A 159 85.14 -29.10 -15.47
C SER A 159 83.82 -29.64 -14.88
N LEU A 160 83.50 -30.91 -15.15
CA LEU A 160 82.37 -31.57 -14.52
C LEU A 160 82.47 -31.58 -12.99
N SER A 161 83.69 -31.62 -12.44
CA SER A 161 83.91 -31.46 -11.00
C SER A 161 83.40 -30.11 -10.49
N ASP A 162 83.66 -29.02 -11.21
CA ASP A 162 83.18 -27.67 -10.84
C ASP A 162 81.66 -27.59 -10.93
N VAL A 163 81.05 -28.21 -11.95
CA VAL A 163 79.60 -28.33 -12.09
C VAL A 163 78.99 -29.05 -10.87
N ILE A 164 79.54 -30.20 -10.47
CA ILE A 164 79.07 -30.97 -9.31
C ILE A 164 79.21 -30.15 -8.02
N THR A 165 80.34 -29.48 -7.82
CA THR A 165 80.56 -28.59 -6.66
C THR A 165 79.50 -27.49 -6.60
N ILE A 166 79.24 -26.80 -7.72
CA ILE A 166 78.20 -25.76 -7.81
C ILE A 166 76.82 -26.31 -7.46
N MET A 167 76.48 -27.52 -7.94
CA MET A 167 75.20 -28.17 -7.64
C MET A 167 75.03 -28.49 -6.15
N ILE A 168 76.10 -28.96 -5.49
CA ILE A 168 76.10 -29.29 -4.07
C ILE A 168 76.06 -28.02 -3.20
N GLU A 169 76.99 -27.09 -3.42
CA GLU A 169 77.13 -25.88 -2.58
C GLU A 169 75.93 -24.95 -2.70
N ARG A 170 75.36 -24.79 -3.91
CA ARG A 170 74.20 -23.94 -4.15
C ARG A 170 72.87 -24.67 -4.05
N MET A 171 72.89 -25.97 -3.76
CA MET A 171 71.71 -26.85 -3.65
C MET A 171 70.78 -26.78 -4.89
N VAL A 172 71.35 -26.61 -6.08
CA VAL A 172 70.58 -26.51 -7.34
C VAL A 172 70.51 -27.87 -8.05
N SER A 173 69.36 -28.15 -8.67
CA SER A 173 69.13 -29.42 -9.39
C SER A 173 69.68 -29.47 -10.80
N SER A 174 70.13 -28.33 -11.32
CA SER A 174 70.77 -28.23 -12.62
C SER A 174 71.64 -26.99 -12.75
N VAL A 175 72.52 -27.05 -13.73
CA VAL A 175 73.39 -25.95 -14.15
C VAL A 175 73.26 -25.80 -15.66
N ILE A 176 73.13 -24.55 -16.12
CA ILE A 176 73.04 -24.24 -17.54
C ILE A 176 74.43 -23.89 -18.08
N VAL A 177 74.83 -24.56 -19.15
CA VAL A 177 76.06 -24.24 -19.87
C VAL A 177 75.77 -23.10 -20.85
N THR A 178 76.48 -21.98 -20.71
CA THR A 178 76.22 -20.77 -21.51
C THR A 178 77.47 -20.28 -22.23
N ARG A 179 77.31 -19.81 -23.47
CA ARG A 179 78.33 -19.05 -24.21
C ARG A 179 77.70 -17.72 -24.61
N ASP A 180 78.34 -16.61 -24.25
CA ASP A 180 77.83 -15.24 -24.50
C ASP A 180 76.37 -15.04 -24.07
N ARG A 181 76.02 -15.55 -22.87
CA ARG A 181 74.66 -15.56 -22.26
C ARG A 181 73.61 -16.40 -22.99
N LYS A 182 73.95 -17.06 -24.10
CA LYS A 182 73.04 -18.00 -24.78
C LYS A 182 73.17 -19.38 -24.16
N PRO A 183 72.04 -20.06 -23.84
CA PRO A 183 72.07 -21.39 -23.27
C PRO A 183 72.42 -22.42 -24.37
N LEU A 184 73.53 -23.14 -24.20
CA LEU A 184 73.98 -24.17 -25.13
C LEU A 184 73.51 -25.57 -24.71
N GLY A 185 73.53 -25.84 -23.42
CA GLY A 185 73.15 -27.13 -22.84
C GLY A 185 72.83 -27.02 -21.36
N MET A 186 72.41 -28.13 -20.77
CA MET A 186 72.11 -28.23 -19.34
C MET A 186 72.64 -29.54 -18.78
N ILE A 187 73.15 -29.50 -17.54
CA ILE A 187 73.52 -30.69 -16.77
C ILE A 187 72.61 -30.73 -15.55
N THR A 188 71.96 -31.86 -15.32
CA THR A 188 71.00 -32.05 -14.22
C THR A 188 71.47 -33.10 -13.22
N GLU A 189 70.90 -33.11 -12.01
CA GLU A 189 71.15 -34.14 -10.97
C GLU A 189 71.02 -35.58 -11.53
N ARG A 190 70.12 -35.77 -12.51
CA ARG A 190 69.86 -37.05 -13.16
C ARG A 190 70.98 -37.52 -14.10
N ASP A 191 71.75 -36.59 -14.66
CA ASP A 191 72.80 -36.93 -15.62
C ASP A 191 74.07 -37.44 -14.91
N ILE A 192 74.31 -36.98 -13.67
CA ILE A 192 75.54 -37.24 -12.92
C ILE A 192 75.85 -38.74 -12.74
N PRO A 193 74.91 -39.62 -12.31
CA PRO A 193 75.22 -41.04 -12.12
C PRO A 193 75.65 -41.74 -13.42
N VAL A 194 75.06 -41.34 -14.56
CA VAL A 194 75.41 -41.88 -15.88
C VAL A 194 76.78 -41.38 -16.33
N ILE A 195 77.07 -40.10 -16.10
CA ILE A 195 78.33 -39.48 -16.51
C ILE A 195 79.49 -40.01 -15.65
N ALA A 196 79.31 -40.12 -14.34
CA ALA A 196 80.37 -40.56 -13.41
C ALA A 196 80.82 -42.01 -13.64
N LYS A 197 79.95 -42.90 -14.13
CA LYS A 197 80.33 -44.27 -14.51
C LYS A 197 81.11 -44.32 -15.82
N LYS A 198 80.83 -43.41 -16.75
CA LYS A 198 81.49 -43.33 -18.07
C LYS A 198 82.88 -42.67 -17.98
N TYR A 199 83.04 -41.72 -17.06
CA TYR A 199 84.26 -40.93 -16.92
C TYR A 199 84.83 -41.06 -15.51
N VAL A 200 85.91 -41.85 -15.38
CA VAL A 200 86.58 -42.13 -14.10
C VAL A 200 87.20 -40.87 -13.47
N ASN A 201 87.63 -39.91 -14.30
CA ASN A 201 88.20 -38.63 -13.84
C ASN A 201 87.34 -37.45 -14.29
N THR A 202 86.46 -36.99 -13.40
CA THR A 202 85.54 -35.87 -13.63
C THR A 202 86.24 -34.50 -13.71
N ALA A 203 87.52 -34.39 -13.34
CA ALA A 203 88.26 -33.13 -13.39
C ALA A 203 88.78 -32.77 -14.80
N VAL A 204 88.84 -33.74 -15.73
CA VAL A 204 89.38 -33.54 -17.09
C VAL A 204 88.27 -33.42 -18.13
N VAL A 205 87.03 -33.76 -17.77
CA VAL A 205 85.87 -33.73 -18.65
C VAL A 205 85.21 -32.36 -18.57
N SER A 206 85.08 -31.69 -19.71
CA SER A 206 84.44 -30.38 -19.81
C SER A 206 82.91 -30.47 -19.75
N ALA A 207 82.25 -29.42 -19.28
CA ALA A 207 80.80 -29.32 -19.26
C ALA A 207 80.18 -29.46 -20.67
N GLU A 208 80.85 -28.97 -21.71
CA GLU A 208 80.40 -29.08 -23.11
C GLU A 208 80.32 -30.53 -23.60
N GLU A 209 81.19 -31.42 -23.11
CA GLU A 209 81.23 -32.82 -23.53
C GLU A 209 80.07 -33.65 -22.96
N VAL A 210 79.54 -33.25 -21.79
CA VAL A 210 78.59 -34.05 -21.01
C VAL A 210 77.22 -33.41 -20.85
N MET A 211 77.05 -32.15 -21.27
CA MET A 211 75.75 -31.47 -21.22
C MET A 211 74.74 -32.10 -22.17
N THR A 212 73.46 -32.05 -21.78
CA THR A 212 72.37 -32.30 -22.71
C THR A 212 72.26 -31.12 -23.67
N SER A 213 72.46 -31.36 -24.96
CA SER A 213 72.42 -30.37 -26.04
C SER A 213 71.68 -30.92 -27.27
N PRO A 214 70.83 -30.13 -27.95
CA PRO A 214 70.44 -28.76 -27.59
C PRO A 214 69.52 -28.72 -26.37
N VAL A 215 69.62 -27.68 -25.56
CA VAL A 215 68.73 -27.48 -24.40
C VAL A 215 67.34 -27.04 -24.84
N CYS A 216 66.30 -27.64 -24.24
CA CYS A 216 64.92 -27.23 -24.50
C CYS A 216 64.65 -25.84 -23.90
N THR A 217 64.21 -24.91 -24.75
CA THR A 217 63.90 -23.53 -24.36
C THR A 217 62.46 -23.14 -24.59
N VAL A 218 61.97 -22.14 -23.86
CA VAL A 218 60.70 -21.45 -24.11
C VAL A 218 60.91 -19.93 -24.04
N ASP A 219 60.17 -19.18 -24.85
CA ASP A 219 60.18 -17.71 -24.79
C ASP A 219 59.56 -17.21 -23.48
N ILE A 220 60.13 -16.15 -22.91
CA ILE A 220 59.65 -15.51 -21.67
C ILE A 220 58.18 -15.07 -21.72
N THR A 221 57.65 -14.81 -22.92
CA THR A 221 56.26 -14.38 -23.13
C THR A 221 55.28 -15.52 -23.38
N ALA A 222 55.78 -16.75 -23.58
CA ALA A 222 54.94 -17.92 -23.79
C ALA A 222 54.04 -18.18 -22.58
N SER A 223 52.92 -18.89 -22.77
CA SER A 223 52.05 -19.20 -21.64
C SER A 223 52.69 -20.26 -20.73
N ALA A 224 52.40 -20.19 -19.43
CA ALA A 224 52.82 -21.22 -18.47
C ALA A 224 52.24 -22.61 -18.80
N HIS A 225 51.08 -22.64 -19.45
CA HIS A 225 50.51 -23.85 -20.03
C HIS A 225 51.44 -24.45 -21.10
N ASP A 226 51.94 -23.64 -22.03
CA ASP A 226 52.83 -24.13 -23.10
C ASP A 226 54.18 -24.60 -22.54
N ALA A 227 54.71 -23.91 -21.51
CA ALA A 227 55.89 -24.36 -20.78
C ALA A 227 55.67 -25.71 -20.09
N SER A 228 54.50 -25.92 -19.46
CA SER A 228 54.12 -27.19 -18.84
C SER A 228 53.98 -28.32 -19.88
N GLU A 229 53.35 -28.04 -21.02
CA GLU A 229 53.25 -28.99 -22.14
C GLU A 229 54.63 -29.33 -22.71
N ALA A 230 55.52 -28.35 -22.84
CA ALA A 230 56.89 -28.58 -23.30
C ALA A 230 57.68 -29.49 -22.35
N LEU A 231 57.54 -29.32 -21.03
CA LEU A 231 58.13 -30.23 -20.04
C LEU A 231 57.59 -31.66 -20.18
N ARG A 232 56.26 -31.80 -20.34
CA ARG A 232 55.58 -33.09 -20.46
C ARG A 232 55.96 -33.83 -21.75
N ARG A 233 55.90 -33.15 -22.89
CA ARG A 233 56.19 -33.71 -24.22
C ARG A 233 57.63 -34.19 -24.32
N ASN A 234 58.58 -33.40 -23.82
CA ASN A 234 60.00 -33.74 -23.85
C ASN A 234 60.43 -34.65 -22.68
N ARG A 235 59.52 -35.01 -21.76
CA ARG A 235 59.78 -35.84 -20.57
C ARG A 235 60.94 -35.31 -19.71
N ILE A 236 61.07 -33.99 -19.64
CA ILE A 236 62.08 -33.26 -18.88
C ILE A 236 61.44 -32.61 -17.65
N ARG A 237 62.26 -32.33 -16.64
CA ARG A 237 61.79 -31.76 -15.36
C ARG A 237 62.00 -30.25 -15.26
N GLN A 238 62.78 -29.70 -16.17
CA GLN A 238 63.20 -28.31 -16.18
C GLN A 238 63.27 -27.80 -17.61
N LEU A 239 62.90 -26.54 -17.81
CA LEU A 239 62.84 -25.89 -19.11
C LEU A 239 63.53 -24.53 -19.01
N VAL A 240 64.42 -24.25 -19.95
CA VAL A 240 65.14 -22.97 -19.95
C VAL A 240 64.26 -21.88 -20.55
N VAL A 241 64.18 -20.74 -19.88
CA VAL A 241 63.45 -19.58 -20.39
C VAL A 241 64.44 -18.62 -21.03
N VAL A 242 64.15 -18.20 -22.25
CA VAL A 242 64.96 -17.22 -23.00
C VAL A 242 64.18 -15.95 -23.27
N ASP A 243 64.89 -14.83 -23.41
CA ASP A 243 64.31 -13.59 -23.89
C ASP A 243 64.17 -13.60 -25.44
N HIS A 244 63.63 -12.50 -25.97
CA HIS A 244 63.44 -12.30 -27.42
C HIS A 244 64.75 -12.33 -28.24
N ASN A 245 65.91 -12.19 -27.60
CA ASN A 245 67.24 -12.27 -28.23
C ASN A 245 67.87 -13.67 -28.10
N GLY A 246 67.18 -14.61 -27.44
CA GLY A 246 67.68 -15.95 -27.15
C GLY A 246 68.68 -16.01 -25.98
N TYR A 247 68.77 -14.95 -25.17
CA TYR A 247 69.60 -14.97 -23.97
C TYR A 247 68.86 -15.66 -22.82
N LEU A 248 69.63 -16.32 -21.95
CA LEU A 248 69.10 -16.94 -20.74
C LEU A 248 68.39 -15.90 -19.86
N ALA A 249 67.10 -16.11 -19.63
CA ALA A 249 66.25 -15.28 -18.78
C ALA A 249 65.89 -15.97 -17.46
N GLY A 250 65.75 -17.30 -17.46
CA GLY A 250 65.43 -18.06 -16.26
C GLY A 250 65.26 -19.56 -16.51
N ILE A 251 64.71 -20.27 -15.52
CA ILE A 251 64.37 -21.69 -15.62
C ILE A 251 62.99 -21.94 -15.01
N ILE A 252 62.20 -22.78 -15.65
CA ILE A 252 60.91 -23.27 -15.11
C ILE A 252 61.12 -24.70 -14.65
N THR A 253 60.80 -24.96 -13.38
CA THR A 253 60.79 -26.31 -12.80
C THR A 253 59.35 -26.80 -12.59
N GLN A 254 59.16 -28.11 -12.47
CA GLN A 254 57.85 -28.68 -12.10
C GLN A 254 57.31 -28.13 -10.77
N ALA A 255 58.17 -27.83 -9.80
CA ALA A 255 57.75 -27.28 -8.50
C ALA A 255 57.22 -25.84 -8.62
N ASN A 256 57.83 -25.01 -9.47
CA ASN A 256 57.35 -23.63 -9.70
C ASN A 256 56.02 -23.61 -10.46
N LEU A 257 55.84 -24.51 -11.44
CA LEU A 257 54.57 -24.66 -12.13
C LEU A 257 53.44 -25.08 -11.18
N LEU A 258 53.71 -26.02 -10.29
CA LEU A 258 52.73 -26.50 -9.31
C LEU A 258 52.35 -25.39 -8.31
N SER A 259 53.33 -24.61 -7.86
CA SER A 259 53.09 -23.44 -6.99
C SER A 259 52.30 -22.33 -7.71
N ALA A 260 52.58 -22.10 -9.00
CA ALA A 260 51.83 -21.13 -9.81
C ALA A 260 50.37 -21.55 -10.02
N PHE A 261 50.13 -22.85 -10.12
CA PHE A 261 48.79 -23.43 -10.24
C PHE A 261 47.97 -23.26 -8.95
N GLU A 262 48.57 -23.52 -7.78
CA GLU A 262 47.90 -23.35 -6.47
C GLU A 262 47.32 -21.95 -6.30
N GLN A 263 48.11 -20.92 -6.61
CA GLN A 263 47.67 -19.52 -6.54
C GLN A 263 46.45 -19.26 -7.43
N GLN A 264 46.47 -19.75 -8.67
CA GLN A 264 45.36 -19.63 -9.62
C GLN A 264 44.10 -20.36 -9.14
N TYR A 265 44.27 -21.54 -8.55
CA TYR A 265 43.15 -22.34 -8.05
C TYR A 265 42.45 -21.68 -6.86
N ILE A 266 43.22 -21.15 -5.91
CA ILE A 266 42.69 -20.41 -4.75
C ILE A 266 41.90 -19.18 -5.21
N GLU A 267 42.43 -18.44 -6.18
CA GLU A 267 41.77 -17.26 -6.74
C GLU A 267 40.45 -17.61 -7.45
N HIS A 268 40.45 -18.70 -8.23
CA HIS A 268 39.25 -19.20 -8.88
C HIS A 268 38.15 -19.56 -7.86
N MET A 269 38.51 -20.28 -6.79
CA MET A 269 37.59 -20.68 -5.73
C MET A 269 37.01 -19.49 -4.97
N ARG A 270 37.82 -18.48 -4.65
CA ARG A 270 37.34 -17.24 -4.01
C ARG A 270 36.29 -16.52 -4.86
N ASN A 271 36.50 -16.47 -6.19
CA ASN A 271 35.53 -15.85 -7.09
C ASN A 271 34.21 -16.62 -7.14
N GLN A 272 34.25 -17.95 -7.21
CA GLN A 272 33.02 -18.77 -7.15
C GLN A 272 32.28 -18.59 -5.83
N LEU A 273 33.01 -18.56 -4.70
CA LEU A 273 32.42 -18.33 -3.39
C LEU A 273 31.71 -16.98 -3.33
N ASN A 274 32.37 -15.90 -3.76
CA ASN A 274 31.79 -14.55 -3.77
C ASN A 274 30.49 -14.48 -4.59
N ILE A 275 30.47 -15.09 -5.79
CA ILE A 275 29.27 -15.14 -6.64
C ILE A 275 28.14 -15.89 -5.93
N ALA A 276 28.44 -17.05 -5.32
CA ALA A 276 27.46 -17.83 -4.57
C ALA A 276 26.92 -17.07 -3.36
N THR A 277 27.79 -16.42 -2.58
CA THR A 277 27.39 -15.60 -1.42
C THR A 277 26.51 -14.43 -1.83
N GLN A 278 26.83 -13.76 -2.94
CA GLN A 278 26.01 -12.65 -3.44
C GLN A 278 24.63 -13.12 -3.92
N ARG A 279 24.55 -14.28 -4.60
CA ARG A 279 23.27 -14.88 -4.99
C ARG A 279 22.43 -15.26 -3.78
N LEU A 280 23.04 -15.88 -2.77
CA LEU A 280 22.37 -16.26 -1.54
C LEU A 280 21.87 -15.02 -0.78
N SER A 281 22.69 -13.98 -0.65
CA SER A 281 22.31 -12.73 0.00
C SER A 281 21.13 -12.04 -0.69
N LYS A 282 21.11 -11.99 -2.03
CA LYS A 282 19.94 -11.48 -2.78
C LYS A 282 18.69 -12.32 -2.55
N SER A 283 18.82 -13.64 -2.52
CA SER A 283 17.69 -14.55 -2.25
C SER A 283 17.12 -14.34 -0.85
N VAL A 284 17.98 -14.25 0.18
CA VAL A 284 17.56 -14.00 1.57
C VAL A 284 16.88 -12.63 1.70
N LEU A 285 17.41 -11.60 1.04
CA LEU A 285 16.79 -10.27 1.05
C LEU A 285 15.39 -10.30 0.43
N LEU A 286 15.21 -10.96 -0.72
CA LEU A 286 13.90 -11.13 -1.34
C LEU A 286 12.94 -11.90 -0.44
N THR A 287 13.38 -13.01 0.16
CA THR A 287 12.57 -13.78 1.11
C THR A 287 12.17 -12.93 2.33
N ASN A 288 13.08 -12.10 2.86
CA ASN A 288 12.78 -11.21 3.97
C ASN A 288 11.83 -10.07 3.60
N ILE A 289 11.93 -9.49 2.40
CA ILE A 289 10.96 -8.50 1.91
C ILE A 289 9.58 -9.15 1.78
N MET A 290 9.52 -10.33 1.16
CA MET A 290 8.26 -11.07 1.01
C MET A 290 7.65 -11.45 2.36
N ASN A 291 8.47 -11.89 3.33
CA ASN A 291 8.00 -12.35 4.65
C ASN A 291 7.96 -11.26 5.73
N SER A 292 8.37 -10.02 5.43
CA SER A 292 8.18 -8.92 6.38
C SER A 292 6.69 -8.73 6.66
N GLU A 293 6.35 -8.21 7.84
CA GLU A 293 4.97 -7.92 8.29
C GLU A 293 4.30 -6.87 7.39
N ILE A 294 4.03 -7.26 6.14
CA ILE A 294 3.31 -6.51 5.14
C ILE A 294 1.91 -7.10 5.13
N ASP A 295 0.92 -6.32 5.55
CA ASP A 295 -0.50 -6.69 5.47
C ASP A 295 -0.99 -6.83 4.01
N ALA A 296 -0.17 -6.41 3.05
CA ALA A 296 -0.42 -6.55 1.62
C ALA A 296 0.03 -7.92 1.08
N ALA A 297 -0.87 -8.57 0.34
CA ALA A 297 -0.51 -9.72 -0.49
C ALA A 297 0.40 -9.27 -1.64
N ILE A 298 1.57 -9.89 -1.77
CA ILE A 298 2.50 -9.68 -2.89
C ILE A 298 2.57 -10.99 -3.67
N VAL A 299 2.21 -10.94 -4.95
CA VAL A 299 2.14 -12.10 -5.83
C VAL A 299 2.84 -11.79 -7.14
N ALA A 300 3.90 -12.53 -7.46
CA ALA A 300 4.54 -12.51 -8.76
C ALA A 300 3.89 -13.55 -9.68
N LEU A 301 3.50 -13.09 -10.87
CA LEU A 301 2.78 -13.84 -11.88
C LEU A 301 3.63 -13.95 -13.15
N ASP A 302 3.51 -15.05 -13.87
CA ASP A 302 4.10 -15.19 -15.21
C ASP A 302 3.30 -14.42 -16.28
N LYS A 303 3.74 -14.51 -17.55
CA LYS A 303 3.06 -13.91 -18.72
C LYS A 303 1.60 -14.37 -18.89
N ASN A 304 1.25 -15.54 -18.33
CA ASN A 304 -0.07 -16.17 -18.43
C ASN A 304 -0.92 -15.98 -17.16
N MET A 305 -0.50 -15.10 -16.24
CA MET A 305 -1.17 -14.86 -14.95
C MET A 305 -1.19 -16.08 -14.01
N VAL A 306 -0.18 -16.95 -14.12
CA VAL A 306 0.05 -18.07 -13.20
C VAL A 306 0.98 -17.60 -12.09
N VAL A 307 0.65 -17.91 -10.84
CA VAL A 307 1.46 -17.53 -9.67
C VAL A 307 2.80 -18.25 -9.70
N ALA A 308 3.88 -17.49 -9.80
CA ALA A 308 5.24 -17.98 -9.70
C ALA A 308 5.76 -17.90 -8.26
N LEU A 309 5.37 -16.86 -7.52
CA LEU A 309 5.79 -16.65 -6.14
C LEU A 309 4.76 -15.80 -5.40
N SER A 310 4.55 -16.05 -4.11
CA SER A 310 3.67 -15.26 -3.26
C SER A 310 4.24 -15.11 -1.85
N ASN A 311 3.81 -14.09 -1.12
CA ASN A 311 4.12 -13.95 0.31
C ASN A 311 3.05 -14.62 1.20
N PRO A 312 3.32 -14.84 2.49
CA PRO A 312 2.34 -15.40 3.43
C PRO A 312 1.04 -14.58 3.53
N ALA A 313 1.10 -13.25 3.41
CA ALA A 313 -0.10 -12.40 3.43
C ALA A 313 -1.07 -12.72 2.28
N ALA A 314 -0.55 -13.15 1.11
CA ALA A 314 -1.38 -13.61 0.01
C ALA A 314 -2.20 -14.85 0.37
N ALA A 315 -1.61 -15.81 1.09
CA ALA A 315 -2.33 -17.00 1.53
C ALA A 315 -3.48 -16.65 2.49
N HIS A 316 -3.28 -15.65 3.35
CA HIS A 316 -4.33 -15.16 4.24
C HIS A 316 -5.46 -14.43 3.50
N ILE A 317 -5.13 -13.51 2.59
CA ILE A 317 -6.12 -12.72 1.84
C ILE A 317 -6.93 -13.61 0.88
N PHE A 318 -6.26 -14.50 0.14
CA PHE A 318 -6.92 -15.38 -0.83
C PHE A 318 -7.43 -16.70 -0.22
N GLN A 319 -7.16 -16.95 1.08
CA GLN A 319 -7.57 -18.14 1.82
C GLN A 319 -7.16 -19.46 1.17
N GLU A 320 -5.93 -19.50 0.67
CA GLU A 320 -5.36 -20.67 0.01
C GLU A 320 -3.89 -20.82 0.39
N GLU A 321 -3.53 -21.97 0.97
CA GLU A 321 -2.18 -22.18 1.52
C GLU A 321 -1.09 -22.22 0.44
N ASP A 322 -1.40 -22.79 -0.74
CA ASP A 322 -0.46 -22.84 -1.87
C ASP A 322 -1.06 -22.24 -3.14
N LEU A 323 -0.71 -20.98 -3.36
CA LEU A 323 -1.10 -20.22 -4.55
C LEU A 323 -0.24 -20.61 -5.77
N THR A 324 0.93 -21.22 -5.56
CA THR A 324 1.96 -21.39 -6.60
C THR A 324 1.49 -22.34 -7.69
N GLY A 325 1.72 -21.98 -8.96
CA GLY A 325 1.32 -22.79 -10.12
C GLY A 325 -0.17 -22.68 -10.49
N HIS A 326 -1.00 -22.04 -9.66
CA HIS A 326 -2.40 -21.78 -9.97
C HIS A 326 -2.58 -20.48 -10.75
N ARG A 327 -3.59 -20.43 -11.63
CA ARG A 327 -3.96 -19.20 -12.34
C ARG A 327 -4.68 -18.25 -11.39
N LEU A 328 -4.30 -16.98 -11.41
CA LEU A 328 -4.91 -15.97 -10.52
C LEU A 328 -6.43 -15.90 -10.66
N GLN A 329 -6.98 -16.06 -11.87
CA GLN A 329 -8.43 -16.03 -12.07
C GLN A 329 -9.16 -17.16 -11.32
N ASP A 330 -8.54 -18.32 -11.19
CA ASP A 330 -9.13 -19.47 -10.50
C ASP A 330 -9.08 -19.26 -8.98
N ILE A 331 -7.97 -18.73 -8.48
CA ILE A 331 -7.79 -18.29 -7.09
C ILE A 331 -8.87 -17.25 -6.72
N LEU A 332 -9.04 -16.20 -7.54
CA LEU A 332 -10.07 -15.17 -7.28
C LEU A 332 -11.48 -15.75 -7.28
N LYS A 333 -11.80 -16.69 -8.17
CA LYS A 333 -13.11 -17.37 -8.19
C LYS A 333 -13.34 -18.24 -6.96
N GLN A 334 -12.33 -19.01 -6.55
CA GLN A 334 -12.38 -19.90 -5.39
C GLN A 334 -12.51 -19.11 -4.09
N ALA A 335 -11.78 -18.00 -3.98
CA ALA A 335 -11.90 -17.06 -2.90
C ALA A 335 -13.17 -16.20 -2.97
N HIS A 336 -14.03 -16.39 -3.97
CA HIS A 336 -15.26 -15.62 -4.20
C HIS A 336 -15.06 -14.11 -4.40
N PHE A 337 -13.89 -13.67 -4.86
CA PHE A 337 -13.67 -12.29 -5.28
C PHE A 337 -14.21 -12.02 -6.68
N THR A 338 -14.49 -10.76 -6.96
CA THR A 338 -14.82 -10.29 -8.31
C THR A 338 -13.68 -10.64 -9.28
N VAL A 339 -14.01 -11.38 -10.35
CA VAL A 339 -13.01 -11.89 -11.30
C VAL A 339 -12.52 -10.77 -12.22
N ILE A 340 -11.19 -10.59 -12.27
CA ILE A 340 -10.53 -9.66 -13.17
C ILE A 340 -10.11 -10.39 -14.44
N LYS A 341 -10.50 -9.88 -15.60
CA LYS A 341 -10.10 -10.46 -16.89
C LYS A 341 -8.65 -10.14 -17.18
N GLN A 342 -7.91 -11.16 -17.63
CA GLN A 342 -6.50 -11.01 -18.03
C GLN A 342 -6.32 -9.92 -19.09
N ASP A 343 -7.17 -9.88 -20.12
CA ASP A 343 -7.06 -8.91 -21.21
C ASP A 343 -7.15 -7.46 -20.74
N ASP A 344 -7.96 -7.19 -19.71
CA ASP A 344 -8.11 -5.85 -19.13
C ASP A 344 -6.82 -5.44 -18.41
N VAL A 345 -6.23 -6.35 -17.63
CA VAL A 345 -4.95 -6.10 -16.94
C VAL A 345 -3.83 -5.87 -17.95
N VAL A 346 -3.67 -6.79 -18.90
CA VAL A 346 -2.59 -6.75 -19.90
C VAL A 346 -2.66 -5.45 -20.71
N SER A 347 -3.86 -5.09 -21.19
CA SER A 347 -4.03 -3.90 -22.04
C SER A 347 -3.82 -2.58 -21.29
N VAL A 348 -4.25 -2.49 -20.02
CA VAL A 348 -4.10 -1.27 -19.22
C VAL A 348 -2.68 -1.12 -18.69
N VAL A 349 -2.06 -2.20 -18.21
CA VAL A 349 -0.66 -2.18 -17.75
C VAL A 349 0.27 -1.80 -18.90
N ALA A 350 0.04 -2.32 -20.11
CA ALA A 350 0.83 -1.96 -21.29
C ALA A 350 0.72 -0.47 -21.68
N LYS A 351 -0.42 0.19 -21.42
CA LYS A 351 -0.62 1.62 -21.72
C LYS A 351 -0.16 2.55 -20.59
N ASN A 352 -0.47 2.20 -19.35
CA ASN A 352 -0.37 3.09 -18.19
C ASN A 352 0.72 2.67 -17.19
N GLY A 353 1.42 1.58 -17.43
CA GLY A 353 2.42 1.00 -16.52
C GLY A 353 1.84 0.27 -15.29
N SER A 354 0.57 0.54 -14.93
CA SER A 354 -0.12 -0.16 -13.85
C SER A 354 -1.64 -0.24 -14.08
N PHE A 355 -2.29 -1.25 -13.47
CA PHE A 355 -3.74 -1.41 -13.43
C PHE A 355 -4.19 -1.51 -11.97
N LYS A 356 -5.12 -0.65 -11.56
CA LYS A 356 -5.67 -0.62 -10.21
C LYS A 356 -7.17 -0.85 -10.22
N SER A 357 -7.66 -1.67 -9.30
CA SER A 357 -9.09 -1.91 -9.12
C SER A 357 -9.39 -2.27 -7.66
N VAL A 358 -10.59 -1.98 -7.21
CA VAL A 358 -11.14 -2.58 -5.97
C VAL A 358 -11.96 -3.79 -6.38
N ILE A 359 -11.77 -4.91 -5.68
CA ILE A 359 -12.58 -6.10 -5.86
C ILE A 359 -13.15 -6.52 -4.51
N GLU A 360 -14.43 -6.90 -4.54
CA GLU A 360 -15.16 -7.32 -3.35
C GLU A 360 -15.36 -8.83 -3.37
N ARG A 361 -15.36 -9.41 -2.19
CA ARG A 361 -15.73 -10.79 -1.94
C ARG A 361 -17.25 -10.92 -2.00
N GLY A 362 -17.79 -12.01 -2.54
CA GLY A 362 -19.21 -12.17 -2.86
C GLY A 362 -20.21 -11.96 -1.70
N SER A 363 -19.75 -11.98 -0.44
CA SER A 363 -20.54 -11.63 0.75
C SER A 363 -20.55 -10.13 1.11
N GLY A 364 -19.73 -9.31 0.44
CA GLY A 364 -19.46 -7.91 0.79
C GLY A 364 -18.62 -7.74 2.07
N GLU A 365 -18.22 -8.84 2.69
CA GLU A 365 -17.51 -8.88 3.98
C GLU A 365 -16.04 -8.46 3.88
N GLN A 366 -15.46 -8.53 2.68
CA GLN A 366 -14.06 -8.16 2.46
C GLN A 366 -13.90 -7.42 1.13
N SER A 367 -13.19 -6.29 1.18
CA SER A 367 -12.86 -5.44 0.03
C SER A 367 -11.35 -5.28 -0.09
N ILE A 368 -10.79 -5.67 -1.23
CA ILE A 368 -9.35 -5.57 -1.48
C ILE A 368 -9.06 -4.64 -2.66
N GLU A 369 -8.07 -3.77 -2.49
CA GLU A 369 -7.49 -2.96 -3.55
C GLU A 369 -6.35 -3.73 -4.20
N VAL A 370 -6.48 -4.04 -5.49
CA VAL A 370 -5.46 -4.72 -6.28
C VAL A 370 -4.73 -3.76 -7.20
N ASN A 371 -3.42 -3.90 -7.27
CA ASN A 371 -2.54 -3.15 -8.17
C ASN A 371 -1.62 -4.11 -8.93
N PHE A 372 -1.70 -4.08 -10.25
CA PHE A 372 -0.85 -4.85 -11.14
C PHE A 372 0.19 -3.95 -11.80
N SER A 373 1.42 -4.42 -11.85
CA SER A 373 2.54 -3.76 -12.55
C SER A 373 3.36 -4.77 -13.34
N SER A 374 4.04 -4.33 -14.41
CA SER A 374 4.86 -5.23 -15.24
C SER A 374 6.23 -5.51 -14.61
N ILE A 375 6.67 -6.76 -14.66
CA ILE A 375 8.03 -7.17 -14.32
C ILE A 375 8.81 -7.29 -15.64
N MET A 376 9.88 -6.50 -15.80
CA MET A 376 10.68 -6.41 -17.04
C MET A 376 12.15 -6.76 -16.77
N GLU A 377 12.81 -7.45 -17.70
CA GLU A 377 14.25 -7.69 -17.71
C GLU A 377 14.79 -7.37 -19.11
N ASP A 378 15.78 -6.48 -19.21
CA ASP A 378 16.38 -6.02 -20.48
C ASP A 378 15.37 -5.59 -21.57
N GLY A 379 14.21 -5.07 -21.15
CA GLY A 379 13.13 -4.64 -22.04
C GLY A 379 12.17 -5.75 -22.47
N GLU A 380 12.38 -7.00 -22.04
CA GLU A 380 11.43 -8.09 -22.20
C GLU A 380 10.51 -8.18 -20.98
N LEU A 381 9.20 -8.33 -21.22
CA LEU A 381 8.23 -8.64 -20.16
C LEU A 381 8.51 -10.04 -19.64
N LEU A 382 8.70 -10.20 -18.33
CA LEU A 382 8.79 -11.51 -17.67
C LEU A 382 7.45 -11.96 -17.09
N GLY A 383 6.63 -11.00 -16.65
CA GLY A 383 5.36 -11.29 -15.99
C GLY A 383 4.77 -10.05 -15.29
N TYR A 384 3.96 -10.27 -14.28
CA TYR A 384 3.24 -9.20 -13.57
C TYR A 384 3.43 -9.32 -12.05
N LEU A 385 3.51 -8.19 -11.37
CA LEU A 385 3.46 -8.10 -9.91
C LEU A 385 2.08 -7.62 -9.50
N LEU A 386 1.37 -8.44 -8.73
CA LEU A 386 0.12 -8.09 -8.05
C LEU A 386 0.43 -7.73 -6.60
N ILE A 387 -0.03 -6.55 -6.18
CA ILE A 387 -0.11 -6.15 -4.78
C ILE A 387 -1.60 -6.03 -4.44
N ALA A 388 -2.08 -6.74 -3.41
CA ALA A 388 -3.44 -6.62 -2.92
C ALA A 388 -3.48 -6.18 -1.46
N ASN A 389 -4.15 -5.06 -1.19
CA ASN A 389 -4.32 -4.49 0.15
C ASN A 389 -5.75 -4.74 0.63
N ASP A 390 -5.91 -5.22 1.86
CA ASP A 390 -7.23 -5.20 2.50
C ASP A 390 -7.58 -3.76 2.90
N ILE A 391 -8.70 -3.27 2.36
CA ILE A 391 -9.22 -1.92 2.63
C ILE A 391 -10.57 -1.94 3.33
N THR A 392 -10.99 -3.10 3.85
CA THR A 392 -12.31 -3.31 4.46
C THR A 392 -12.55 -2.33 5.60
N GLU A 393 -11.68 -2.31 6.63
CA GLU A 393 -11.83 -1.39 7.76
C GLU A 393 -11.83 0.08 7.35
N ARG A 394 -11.03 0.44 6.33
CA ARG A 394 -10.94 1.81 5.84
C ARG A 394 -12.27 2.23 5.22
N LEU A 395 -12.85 1.37 4.37
CA LEU A 395 -14.14 1.61 3.75
C LEU A 395 -15.28 1.61 4.77
N GLU A 396 -15.25 0.75 5.79
CA GLU A 396 -16.23 0.75 6.88
C GLU A 396 -16.20 2.06 7.67
N ARG A 397 -15.01 2.51 8.11
CA ARG A 397 -14.86 3.80 8.80
C ARG A 397 -15.34 4.97 7.95
N GLU A 398 -15.09 4.94 6.64
CA GLU A 398 -15.56 5.97 5.72
C GLU A 398 -17.09 5.94 5.54
N ARG A 399 -17.69 4.74 5.45
CA ARG A 399 -19.14 4.54 5.40
C ARG A 399 -19.82 4.99 6.69
N GLU A 400 -19.28 4.62 7.85
CA GLU A 400 -19.79 5.05 9.17
C GLU A 400 -19.76 6.57 9.29
N ARG A 401 -18.62 7.20 8.97
CA ARG A 401 -18.48 8.67 9.00
C ARG A 401 -19.49 9.35 8.07
N THR A 402 -19.67 8.80 6.88
CA THR A 402 -20.63 9.33 5.90
C THR A 402 -22.06 9.21 6.41
N SER A 403 -22.40 8.06 7.00
CA SER A 403 -23.71 7.80 7.61
C SER A 403 -24.00 8.75 8.79
N GLN A 404 -23.04 8.93 9.71
CA GLN A 404 -23.15 9.88 10.81
C GLN A 404 -23.34 11.32 10.31
N MET A 405 -22.57 11.71 9.29
CA MET A 405 -22.70 13.04 8.68
C MET A 405 -24.06 13.24 8.00
N GLN A 406 -24.61 12.19 7.39
CA GLN A 406 -25.95 12.22 6.82
C GLN A 406 -27.03 12.34 7.91
N GLN A 407 -26.94 11.56 8.99
CA GLN A 407 -27.87 11.65 10.13
C GLN A 407 -27.87 13.06 10.76
N LEU A 408 -26.69 13.67 10.95
CA LEU A 408 -26.58 15.04 11.45
C LEU A 408 -27.24 16.05 10.50
N ARG A 409 -27.07 15.90 9.19
CA ARG A 409 -27.73 16.76 8.19
C ARG A 409 -29.25 16.58 8.20
N GLU A 410 -29.73 15.34 8.35
CA GLU A 410 -31.16 15.05 8.44
C GLU A 410 -31.78 15.67 9.70
N LEU A 411 -31.12 15.55 10.86
CA LEU A 411 -31.54 16.20 12.11
C LEU A 411 -31.58 17.72 11.99
N SER A 412 -30.55 18.34 11.41
CA SER A 412 -30.52 19.80 11.15
C SER A 412 -31.69 20.22 10.27
N ARG A 413 -31.94 19.51 9.17
CA ARG A 413 -33.07 19.81 8.27
C ARG A 413 -34.42 19.62 8.94
N ALA A 414 -34.56 18.62 9.81
CA ALA A 414 -35.80 18.40 10.56
C ALA A 414 -36.09 19.59 11.51
N LEU A 415 -35.06 20.12 12.20
CA LEU A 415 -35.18 21.31 13.04
C LEU A 415 -35.49 22.58 12.24
N ASP A 416 -34.96 22.71 11.02
CA ASP A 416 -35.22 23.87 10.15
C ASP A 416 -36.67 23.92 9.64
N HIS A 417 -37.34 22.77 9.53
CA HIS A 417 -38.68 22.64 8.96
C HIS A 417 -39.79 22.37 9.98
N ALA A 418 -39.48 22.25 11.28
CA ALA A 418 -40.46 21.96 12.34
C ALA A 418 -41.52 23.08 12.53
N GLY A 419 -41.38 24.24 11.88
CA GLY A 419 -42.31 25.37 11.99
C GLY A 419 -42.19 26.15 13.32
N GLU A 420 -41.30 25.72 14.21
CA GLU A 420 -41.02 26.33 15.50
C GLU A 420 -39.61 26.93 15.51
N GLY A 421 -39.46 28.07 16.18
CA GLY A 421 -38.16 28.68 16.42
C GLY A 421 -37.42 27.93 17.52
N VAL A 422 -36.16 27.57 17.28
CA VAL A 422 -35.32 26.84 18.25
C VAL A 422 -34.08 27.67 18.53
N ILE A 423 -33.77 27.85 19.82
CA ILE A 423 -32.51 28.40 20.33
C ILE A 423 -31.82 27.39 21.24
N ILE A 424 -30.49 27.38 21.19
CA ILE A 424 -29.66 26.75 22.21
C ILE A 424 -28.75 27.83 22.79
N THR A 425 -28.67 27.87 24.11
CA THR A 425 -27.88 28.84 24.86
C THR A 425 -26.87 28.16 25.77
N ASP A 426 -25.79 28.84 26.11
CA ASP A 426 -24.89 28.41 27.17
C ASP A 426 -25.55 28.51 28.57
N ILE A 427 -24.81 28.13 29.61
CA ILE A 427 -25.29 28.19 31.00
C ILE A 427 -25.60 29.63 31.49
N ASN A 428 -25.11 30.66 30.81
CA ASN A 428 -25.38 32.07 31.12
C ASN A 428 -26.56 32.62 30.30
N GLY A 429 -27.18 31.80 29.45
CA GLY A 429 -28.26 32.22 28.56
C GLY A 429 -27.79 32.95 27.29
N VAL A 430 -26.52 32.82 26.92
CA VAL A 430 -25.97 33.36 25.66
C VAL A 430 -26.26 32.40 24.52
N ILE A 431 -26.91 32.89 23.46
CA ILE A 431 -27.33 32.10 22.29
C ILE A 431 -26.10 31.62 21.53
N GLN A 432 -25.98 30.30 21.41
CA GLN A 432 -24.94 29.60 20.64
C GLN A 432 -25.46 29.04 19.32
N TYR A 433 -26.77 28.83 19.21
CA TYR A 433 -27.43 28.34 18.02
C TYR A 433 -28.84 28.90 17.94
N ALA A 434 -29.28 29.24 16.73
CA ALA A 434 -30.66 29.54 16.40
C ALA A 434 -30.99 28.92 15.04
N ASN A 435 -32.16 28.28 14.91
CA ASN A 435 -32.59 27.74 13.62
C ASN A 435 -33.12 28.86 12.70
N PRO A 436 -33.19 28.65 11.38
CA PRO A 436 -33.71 29.63 10.42
C PRO A 436 -35.16 30.03 10.67
N THR A 437 -35.97 29.15 11.28
CA THR A 437 -37.37 29.45 11.62
C THR A 437 -37.46 30.54 12.68
N LEU A 438 -36.61 30.51 13.70
CA LEU A 438 -36.54 31.57 14.70
C LEU A 438 -36.11 32.91 14.07
N CYS A 439 -35.15 32.89 13.15
CA CYS A 439 -34.70 34.11 12.46
C CYS A 439 -35.86 34.75 11.69
N ARG A 440 -36.62 33.93 10.93
CA ARG A 440 -37.85 34.39 10.24
C ARG A 440 -38.93 34.88 11.20
N LEU A 441 -39.13 34.18 12.33
CA LEU A 441 -40.11 34.53 13.33
C LEU A 441 -39.80 35.88 13.99
N THR A 442 -38.56 36.05 14.44
CA THR A 442 -38.15 37.21 15.24
C THR A 442 -37.72 38.39 14.38
N GLU A 443 -37.50 38.16 13.09
CA GLU A 443 -36.96 39.09 12.09
C GLU A 443 -35.52 39.55 12.35
N TYR A 444 -34.78 38.77 13.15
CA TYR A 444 -33.34 38.97 13.35
C TYR A 444 -32.53 38.02 12.46
N ASP A 445 -31.40 38.52 11.98
CA ASP A 445 -30.43 37.68 11.29
C ASP A 445 -29.66 36.80 12.29
N LEU A 446 -29.20 35.63 11.83
CA LEU A 446 -28.47 34.69 12.69
C LEU A 446 -27.26 35.35 13.37
N ASP A 447 -26.49 36.15 12.63
CA ASP A 447 -25.31 36.85 13.14
C ASP A 447 -25.64 37.90 14.21
N GLU A 448 -26.88 38.40 14.25
CA GLU A 448 -27.35 39.32 15.29
C GLU A 448 -27.80 38.57 16.55
N LEU A 449 -28.23 37.31 16.41
CA LEU A 449 -28.70 36.48 17.51
C LEU A 449 -27.56 35.78 18.24
N ILE A 450 -26.56 35.28 17.51
CA ILE A 450 -25.42 34.56 18.11
C ILE A 450 -24.63 35.49 19.04
N GLY A 451 -24.36 35.03 20.26
CA GLY A 451 -23.65 35.81 21.28
C GLY A 451 -24.53 36.80 22.05
N GLN A 452 -25.82 36.94 21.70
CA GLN A 452 -26.79 37.73 22.47
C GLN A 452 -27.56 36.86 23.46
N THR A 453 -28.40 37.48 24.28
CA THR A 453 -29.33 36.75 25.18
C THR A 453 -30.77 36.89 24.68
N PRO A 454 -31.68 35.94 24.98
CA PRO A 454 -33.10 36.02 24.59
C PRO A 454 -33.85 37.25 25.13
N THR A 455 -33.22 38.07 25.99
CA THR A 455 -33.78 39.35 26.42
C THR A 455 -34.04 40.32 25.27
N LEU A 456 -33.40 40.11 24.11
CA LEU A 456 -33.66 40.80 22.85
C LEU A 456 -35.15 40.80 22.46
N PHE A 457 -35.87 39.70 22.72
CA PHE A 457 -37.28 39.53 22.37
C PHE A 457 -38.25 40.14 23.38
N LYS A 458 -37.77 40.60 24.56
CA LYS A 458 -38.60 41.03 25.68
C LYS A 458 -39.47 42.24 25.33
N SER A 459 -40.79 42.06 25.32
CA SER A 459 -41.77 43.13 25.03
C SER A 459 -41.98 44.13 26.17
N GLY A 460 -41.75 43.72 27.42
CA GLY A 460 -42.06 44.49 28.63
C GLY A 460 -43.50 44.31 29.14
N LYS A 461 -44.30 43.43 28.53
CA LYS A 461 -45.67 43.12 29.00
C LYS A 461 -45.70 42.21 30.24
N GLN A 462 -44.64 41.46 30.48
CA GLN A 462 -44.46 40.58 31.63
C GLN A 462 -43.69 41.30 32.74
N ASN A 463 -44.06 41.02 33.99
CA ASN A 463 -43.39 41.56 35.16
C ASN A 463 -42.12 40.76 35.53
N ASN A 464 -41.30 41.30 36.43
CA ASN A 464 -40.08 40.61 36.87
C ASN A 464 -40.37 39.31 37.67
N ALA A 465 -41.52 39.22 38.34
CA ALA A 465 -41.91 38.00 39.06
C ALA A 465 -42.10 36.81 38.10
N PHE A 466 -42.64 37.05 36.91
CA PHE A 466 -42.80 36.04 35.86
C PHE A 466 -41.46 35.47 35.42
N TYR A 467 -40.49 36.32 35.08
CA TYR A 467 -39.16 35.88 34.68
C TYR A 467 -38.40 35.19 35.81
N LYS A 468 -38.64 35.58 37.06
CA LYS A 468 -38.08 34.88 38.22
C LYS A 468 -38.56 33.43 38.29
N VAL A 469 -39.88 33.19 38.16
CA VAL A 469 -40.45 31.83 38.15
C VAL A 469 -39.89 31.00 37.00
N LEU A 470 -39.75 31.59 35.81
CA LEU A 470 -39.13 30.93 34.66
C LEU A 470 -37.71 30.47 34.99
N TRP A 471 -36.83 31.38 35.40
CA TRP A 471 -35.43 31.05 35.66
C TRP A 471 -35.27 30.10 36.86
N ASP A 472 -36.04 30.28 37.94
CA ASP A 472 -36.01 29.37 39.10
C ASP A 472 -36.38 27.93 38.68
N THR A 473 -37.35 27.76 37.76
CA THR A 473 -37.77 26.45 37.24
C THR A 473 -36.70 25.79 36.38
N VAL A 474 -36.13 26.56 35.44
CA VAL A 474 -35.14 26.02 34.49
C VAL A 474 -33.81 25.72 35.21
N LEU A 475 -33.39 26.59 36.13
CA LEU A 475 -32.18 26.39 36.94
C LEU A 475 -32.32 25.26 37.97
N SER A 476 -33.55 24.89 38.38
CA SER A 476 -33.77 23.71 39.21
C SER A 476 -33.72 22.39 38.43
N GLY A 477 -33.41 22.43 37.13
CA GLY A 477 -33.34 21.25 36.27
C GLY A 477 -34.68 20.83 35.66
N SER A 478 -35.73 21.64 35.75
CA SER A 478 -37.07 21.34 35.21
C SER A 478 -37.37 22.14 33.94
N ALA A 479 -38.17 21.57 33.05
CA ALA A 479 -38.65 22.31 31.88
C ALA A 479 -39.71 23.34 32.29
N TRP A 480 -39.60 24.56 31.76
CA TRP A 480 -40.61 25.61 31.90
C TRP A 480 -41.38 25.77 30.60
N GLN A 481 -42.71 25.91 30.68
CA GLN A 481 -43.57 26.16 29.52
C GLN A 481 -44.56 27.27 29.84
N GLY A 482 -44.74 28.20 28.90
CA GLY A 482 -45.70 29.29 29.06
C GLY A 482 -45.86 30.16 27.83
N THR A 483 -46.95 30.93 27.81
CA THR A 483 -47.19 31.93 26.77
C THR A 483 -46.69 33.29 27.24
N LEU A 484 -45.94 33.96 26.36
CA LEU A 484 -45.36 35.27 26.61
C LEU A 484 -45.56 36.15 25.38
N ILE A 485 -45.88 37.43 25.57
CA ILE A 485 -45.85 38.42 24.52
C ILE A 485 -44.41 38.83 24.27
N ASP A 486 -43.89 38.53 23.09
CA ASP A 486 -42.57 38.94 22.63
C ASP A 486 -42.66 40.04 21.58
N ARG A 487 -41.51 40.63 21.27
CA ARG A 487 -41.35 41.73 20.33
C ARG A 487 -40.37 41.32 19.21
N ARG A 488 -40.82 41.43 17.96
CA ARG A 488 -39.97 41.26 16.77
C ARG A 488 -39.02 42.44 16.59
N LYS A 489 -38.04 42.32 15.68
CA LYS A 489 -37.10 43.40 15.34
C LYS A 489 -37.82 44.68 14.86
N ASN A 490 -38.91 44.54 14.09
CA ASN A 490 -39.71 45.65 13.59
C ASN A 490 -40.55 46.37 14.68
N GLY A 491 -40.64 45.80 15.90
CA GLY A 491 -41.40 46.35 17.02
C GLY A 491 -42.76 45.68 17.27
N ASP A 492 -43.23 44.82 16.38
CA ASP A 492 -44.51 44.12 16.50
C ASP A 492 -44.53 43.18 17.70
N LEU A 493 -45.67 43.17 18.38
CA LEU A 493 -45.91 42.27 19.50
C LEU A 493 -46.63 41.02 19.03
N TYR A 494 -46.17 39.86 19.46
CA TYR A 494 -46.82 38.58 19.14
C TYR A 494 -46.90 37.67 20.38
N PRO A 495 -47.98 36.89 20.53
CA PRO A 495 -48.05 35.86 21.55
C PRO A 495 -47.18 34.67 21.13
N ALA A 496 -46.20 34.36 21.96
CA ALA A 496 -45.28 33.25 21.78
C ALA A 496 -45.51 32.17 22.81
N LEU A 497 -45.86 30.97 22.36
CA LEU A 497 -45.82 29.78 23.21
C LEU A 497 -44.36 29.31 23.28
N THR A 498 -43.79 29.31 24.48
CA THR A 498 -42.37 29.03 24.68
C THR A 498 -42.19 27.86 25.65
N SER A 499 -41.27 26.96 25.32
CA SER A 499 -40.79 25.88 26.18
C SER A 499 -39.28 26.01 26.33
N ILE A 500 -38.77 25.96 27.57
CA ILE A 500 -37.35 26.07 27.88
C ILE A 500 -36.96 24.89 28.75
N ALA A 501 -36.00 24.10 28.30
CA ALA A 501 -35.52 22.92 29.01
C ALA A 501 -34.00 22.97 29.22
N PRO A 502 -33.49 22.55 30.39
CA PRO A 502 -32.07 22.35 30.60
C PRO A 502 -31.58 21.09 29.88
N VAL A 503 -30.41 21.17 29.28
CA VAL A 503 -29.67 20.05 28.69
C VAL A 503 -28.52 19.71 29.63
N PHE A 504 -28.42 18.46 30.02
CA PHE A 504 -27.44 17.98 31.00
C PHE A 504 -26.19 17.42 30.30
N ASP A 505 -25.03 17.57 30.93
CA ASP A 505 -23.80 16.88 30.56
C ASP A 505 -23.78 15.41 31.07
N GLU A 506 -22.72 14.68 30.72
CA GLU A 506 -22.48 13.29 31.18
C GLU A 506 -22.39 13.14 32.71
N HIS A 507 -22.21 14.25 33.44
CA HIS A 507 -22.11 14.29 34.89
C HIS A 507 -23.41 14.74 35.58
N GLY A 508 -24.50 14.92 34.82
CA GLY A 508 -25.80 15.34 35.34
C GLY A 508 -25.88 16.81 35.74
N LYS A 509 -24.92 17.65 35.33
CA LYS A 509 -24.98 19.10 35.51
C LYS A 509 -25.60 19.76 34.28
N ILE A 510 -26.28 20.87 34.49
CA ILE A 510 -26.84 21.67 33.39
C ILE A 510 -25.68 22.24 32.57
N ALA A 511 -25.63 21.92 31.28
CA ALA A 511 -24.61 22.37 30.35
C ALA A 511 -25.09 23.51 29.43
N SER A 512 -26.36 23.48 29.05
CA SER A 512 -27.00 24.45 28.15
C SER A 512 -28.51 24.48 28.37
N PHE A 513 -29.19 25.45 27.75
CA PHE A 513 -30.65 25.47 27.69
C PHE A 513 -31.11 25.44 26.23
N VAL A 514 -32.14 24.62 25.96
CA VAL A 514 -32.87 24.63 24.69
C VAL A 514 -34.20 25.36 24.87
N GLY A 515 -34.44 26.37 24.03
CA GLY A 515 -35.67 27.12 23.97
C GLY A 515 -36.39 26.84 22.64
N ILE A 516 -37.68 26.52 22.71
CA ILE A 516 -38.54 26.31 21.55
C ILE A 516 -39.68 27.33 21.63
N GLN A 517 -39.93 28.04 20.54
CA GLN A 517 -40.88 29.13 20.47
C GLN A 517 -41.81 28.98 19.26
N LYS A 518 -43.11 29.06 19.49
CA LYS A 518 -44.14 29.04 18.45
C LYS A 518 -44.95 30.32 18.46
N ASP A 519 -45.14 30.90 17.28
CA ASP A 519 -46.06 32.03 17.10
C ASP A 519 -47.52 31.57 17.22
N MET A 520 -48.28 32.22 18.09
CA MET A 520 -49.69 31.92 18.29
C MET A 520 -50.61 32.97 17.67
N THR A 521 -50.09 33.92 16.88
CA THR A 521 -50.88 35.01 16.28
C THR A 521 -52.04 34.47 15.44
N GLU A 522 -51.77 33.56 14.51
CA GLU A 522 -52.81 32.97 13.64
C GLU A 522 -53.84 32.17 14.45
N TYR A 523 -53.39 31.43 15.46
CA TYR A 523 -54.28 30.64 16.32
C TYR A 523 -55.26 31.52 17.09
N VAL A 524 -54.77 32.60 17.71
CA VAL A 524 -55.61 33.55 18.44
C VAL A 524 -56.62 34.23 17.50
N MET A 525 -56.20 34.61 16.30
CA MET A 525 -57.10 35.19 15.30
C MET A 525 -58.21 34.22 14.86
N LEU A 526 -57.87 32.94 14.62
CA LEU A 526 -58.84 31.92 14.24
C LEU A 526 -59.82 31.60 15.36
N GLU A 527 -59.35 31.56 16.62
CA GLU A 527 -60.19 31.35 17.79
C GLU A 527 -61.23 32.48 17.97
N ASP A 528 -60.79 33.73 17.82
CA ASP A 528 -61.68 34.89 17.87
C ASP A 528 -62.73 34.88 16.74
N GLN A 529 -62.31 34.53 15.52
CA GLN A 529 -63.23 34.38 14.38
C GLN A 529 -64.27 33.28 14.61
N LEU A 530 -63.85 32.13 15.16
CA LEU A 530 -64.75 31.03 15.47
C LEU A 530 -65.79 31.44 16.54
N HIS A 531 -65.33 32.06 17.63
CA HIS A 531 -66.23 32.56 18.68
C HIS A 531 -67.23 33.59 18.12
N GLN A 532 -66.79 34.48 17.23
CA GLN A 532 -67.69 35.43 16.58
C GLN A 532 -68.71 34.73 15.67
N SER A 533 -68.29 33.72 14.90
CA SER A 533 -69.20 32.94 14.05
C SER A 533 -70.24 32.15 14.87
N GLN A 534 -69.85 31.55 16.00
CA GLN A 534 -70.75 30.82 16.89
C GLN A 534 -71.80 31.74 17.54
N LYS A 535 -71.38 32.93 18.00
CA LYS A 535 -72.32 33.94 18.51
C LYS A 535 -73.36 34.30 17.46
N MET A 536 -72.94 34.45 16.20
CA MET A 536 -73.85 34.80 15.11
C MET A 536 -74.81 33.66 14.73
N GLU A 537 -74.36 32.39 14.78
CA GLU A 537 -75.20 31.22 14.52
C GLU A 537 -76.29 31.02 15.58
N SER A 538 -75.93 31.19 16.85
CA SER A 538 -76.88 31.13 17.97
C SER A 538 -77.96 32.21 17.84
N LEU A 539 -77.56 33.44 17.54
CA LEU A 539 -78.48 34.56 17.30
C LEU A 539 -79.37 34.29 16.07
N GLY A 540 -78.79 33.77 14.99
CA GLY A 540 -79.46 33.31 13.77
C GLY A 540 -80.66 32.39 14.01
N THR A 541 -80.41 31.33 14.77
CA THR A 541 -81.41 30.30 15.07
C THR A 541 -82.54 30.82 15.95
N LEU A 542 -82.19 31.61 16.98
CA LEU A 542 -83.14 32.17 17.93
C LEU A 542 -84.07 33.19 17.26
N VAL A 543 -83.51 34.11 16.46
CA VAL A 543 -84.30 35.09 15.70
C VAL A 543 -85.18 34.39 14.65
N GLY A 544 -84.69 33.33 14.01
CA GLY A 544 -85.45 32.51 13.06
C GLY A 544 -86.73 31.90 13.64
N GLY A 545 -86.62 31.26 14.81
CA GLY A 545 -87.76 30.66 15.52
C GLY A 545 -88.76 31.71 16.04
N ILE A 546 -88.25 32.77 16.68
CA ILE A 546 -89.09 33.87 17.18
C ILE A 546 -89.85 34.53 16.03
N ALA A 547 -89.19 34.82 14.91
CA ALA A 547 -89.82 35.50 13.79
C ALA A 547 -90.96 34.68 13.16
N HIS A 548 -90.81 33.36 13.08
CA HIS A 548 -91.89 32.49 12.62
C HIS A 548 -93.14 32.61 13.51
N ASP A 549 -92.95 32.56 14.83
CA ASP A 549 -94.06 32.62 15.79
C ASP A 549 -94.76 33.98 15.79
N PHE A 550 -93.99 35.06 15.71
CA PHE A 550 -94.56 36.39 15.57
C PHE A 550 -95.31 36.57 14.25
N ASN A 551 -94.77 36.08 13.12
CA ASN A 551 -95.47 36.16 11.83
C ASN A 551 -96.81 35.42 11.88
N ASN A 552 -96.87 34.28 12.58
CA ASN A 552 -98.12 33.55 12.79
C ASN A 552 -99.11 34.33 13.66
N MET A 553 -98.64 34.96 14.75
CA MET A 553 -99.49 35.82 15.60
C MET A 553 -100.00 37.04 14.84
N LEU A 554 -99.13 37.71 14.07
CA LEU A 554 -99.49 38.88 13.26
C LEU A 554 -100.49 38.52 12.16
N ALA A 555 -100.33 37.38 11.49
CA ALA A 555 -101.31 36.89 10.52
C ALA A 555 -102.69 36.64 11.18
N GLY A 556 -102.70 36.09 12.40
CA GLY A 556 -103.93 35.93 13.19
C GLY A 556 -104.57 37.27 13.59
N ILE A 557 -103.76 38.24 14.01
CA ILE A 557 -104.21 39.60 14.37
C ILE A 557 -104.84 40.28 13.14
N THR A 558 -104.11 40.33 12.02
CA THR A 558 -104.59 40.93 10.76
C THR A 558 -105.85 40.24 10.23
N GLY A 559 -105.91 38.90 10.30
CA GLY A 559 -107.10 38.15 9.89
C GLY A 559 -108.34 38.47 10.74
N ASN A 560 -108.20 38.57 12.06
CA ASN A 560 -109.30 38.95 12.94
C ASN A 560 -109.70 40.43 12.78
N LEU A 561 -108.73 41.33 12.53
CA LEU A 561 -108.98 42.73 12.18
C LEU A 561 -109.85 42.85 10.93
N PHE A 562 -109.54 42.08 9.89
CA PHE A 562 -110.33 42.03 8.65
C PHE A 562 -111.78 41.58 8.89
N LEU A 563 -111.98 40.55 9.72
CA LEU A 563 -113.32 40.07 10.09
C LEU A 563 -114.09 41.09 10.95
N ALA A 564 -113.42 41.67 11.96
CA ALA A 564 -114.01 42.70 12.82
C ALA A 564 -114.46 43.91 12.00
N ARG A 565 -113.64 44.35 11.04
CA ARG A 565 -113.99 45.41 10.10
C ARG A 565 -115.20 45.04 9.25
N SER A 566 -115.32 43.78 8.81
CA SER A 566 -116.43 43.29 8.00
C SER A 566 -117.78 43.22 8.77
N LEU A 567 -117.72 43.10 10.11
CA LEU A 567 -118.89 43.00 10.98
C LEU A 567 -119.39 44.36 11.52
N ILE A 568 -118.54 45.40 11.51
CA ILE A 568 -118.90 46.74 11.98
C ILE A 568 -119.58 47.53 10.85
N ARG A 569 -120.87 47.83 10.99
CA ARG A 569 -121.60 48.75 10.10
C ARG A 569 -121.87 50.08 10.79
N GLY A 570 -121.39 51.18 10.19
CA GLY A 570 -121.80 52.56 10.53
C GLY A 570 -120.98 53.31 11.60
N ASN A 571 -119.90 52.73 12.15
CA ASN A 571 -119.05 53.41 13.14
C ASN A 571 -117.66 53.73 12.55
N VAL A 572 -117.50 54.95 12.05
CA VAL A 572 -116.28 55.43 11.38
C VAL A 572 -115.07 55.40 12.33
N THR A 573 -115.23 55.84 13.58
CA THR A 573 -114.14 55.87 14.57
C THR A 573 -113.62 54.47 14.90
N ALA A 574 -114.49 53.46 14.92
CA ALA A 574 -114.07 52.08 15.16
C ALA A 574 -113.27 51.50 13.97
N VAL A 575 -113.68 51.82 12.73
CA VAL A 575 -112.94 51.40 11.52
C VAL A 575 -111.56 52.05 11.47
N GLU A 576 -111.44 53.36 11.74
CA GLU A 576 -110.16 54.07 11.80
C GLU A 576 -109.20 53.50 12.87
N ARG A 577 -109.75 53.09 14.02
CA ARG A 577 -108.95 52.43 15.08
C ARG A 577 -108.47 51.05 14.66
N LEU A 578 -109.27 50.28 13.91
CA LEU A 578 -108.84 48.98 13.38
C LEU A 578 -107.77 49.15 12.30
N ASP A 579 -107.90 50.13 11.40
CA ASP A 579 -106.89 50.44 10.39
C ASP A 579 -105.54 50.82 11.04
N ALA A 580 -105.55 51.55 12.17
CA ALA A 580 -104.34 51.87 12.92
C ALA A 580 -103.66 50.62 13.51
N VAL A 581 -104.43 49.66 14.04
CA VAL A 581 -103.89 48.40 14.60
C VAL A 581 -103.36 47.50 13.48
N GLU A 582 -104.02 47.48 12.33
CA GLU A 582 -103.55 46.77 11.14
C GLU A 582 -102.22 47.34 10.64
N GLN A 583 -102.09 48.67 10.53
CA GLN A 583 -100.83 49.32 10.17
C GLN A 583 -99.70 49.03 11.17
N LEU A 584 -99.99 49.02 12.48
CA LEU A 584 -99.01 48.64 13.51
C LEU A 584 -98.58 47.17 13.37
N SER A 585 -99.51 46.28 13.01
CA SER A 585 -99.23 44.86 12.79
C SER A 585 -98.32 44.65 11.57
N PHE A 586 -98.58 45.38 10.47
CA PHE A 586 -97.70 45.36 9.29
C PHE A 586 -96.31 45.95 9.57
N ARG A 587 -96.22 47.02 10.37
CA ARG A 587 -94.92 47.56 10.81
C ARG A 587 -94.14 46.56 11.66
N ALA A 588 -94.80 45.86 12.58
CA ALA A 588 -94.18 44.81 13.38
C ALA A 588 -93.67 43.66 12.49
N ALA A 589 -94.44 43.23 11.48
CA ALA A 589 -94.01 42.20 10.52
C ALA A 589 -92.74 42.64 9.75
N SER A 590 -92.70 43.90 9.30
CA SER A 590 -91.53 44.46 8.61
C SER A 590 -90.28 44.48 9.49
N MET A 591 -90.42 44.84 10.77
CA MET A 591 -89.29 44.88 11.72
C MET A 591 -88.71 43.48 11.97
N ILE A 592 -89.57 42.48 12.00
CA ILE A 592 -89.19 41.07 12.18
C ILE A 592 -88.49 40.52 10.94
N GLN A 593 -88.92 40.92 9.73
CA GLN A 593 -88.20 40.58 8.51
C GLN A 593 -86.79 41.18 8.49
N GLN A 594 -86.60 42.42 8.93
CA GLN A 594 -85.27 43.03 9.00
C GLN A 594 -84.34 42.30 9.98
N LEU A 595 -84.86 41.91 11.16
CA LEU A 595 -84.14 41.07 12.11
C LEU A 595 -83.75 39.71 11.50
N LEU A 596 -84.66 39.08 10.74
CA LEU A 596 -84.38 37.84 10.01
C LEU A 596 -83.28 38.00 8.96
N THR A 597 -83.27 39.10 8.20
CA THR A 597 -82.22 39.35 7.20
C THR A 597 -80.86 39.56 7.84
N PHE A 598 -80.81 40.23 8.99
CA PHE A 598 -79.58 40.36 9.77
C PHE A 598 -79.08 39.01 10.31
N ALA A 599 -80.00 38.14 10.71
CA ALA A 599 -79.70 36.86 11.37
C ALA A 599 -79.42 35.71 10.38
N ARG A 600 -79.86 35.82 9.12
CA ARG A 600 -79.61 34.82 8.07
C ARG A 600 -78.26 35.03 7.39
N LYS A 601 -77.44 33.97 7.38
CA LYS A 601 -76.37 33.79 6.39
C LYS A 601 -76.99 33.36 5.06
N ASP A 602 -77.57 34.28 4.30
CA ASP A 602 -77.87 33.96 2.91
C ASP A 602 -76.55 33.73 2.16
N ARG A 603 -76.49 32.65 1.35
CA ARG A 603 -75.35 32.39 0.47
C ARG A 603 -75.25 33.53 -0.53
N VAL A 604 -74.31 34.44 -0.32
CA VAL A 604 -73.99 35.53 -1.24
C VAL A 604 -73.78 34.95 -2.64
N LYS A 605 -74.65 35.31 -3.58
CA LYS A 605 -74.52 34.91 -4.98
C LYS A 605 -73.77 36.01 -5.72
N MET A 606 -72.45 35.92 -5.65
CA MET A 606 -71.55 36.81 -6.39
C MET A 606 -71.77 36.66 -7.89
N LYS A 607 -72.13 37.75 -8.57
CA LYS A 607 -72.23 37.86 -10.02
C LYS A 607 -71.48 39.11 -10.50
N LEU A 608 -71.02 39.07 -11.74
CA LEU A 608 -70.49 40.24 -12.42
C LEU A 608 -71.64 41.07 -12.95
N PHE A 609 -71.71 42.34 -12.58
CA PHE A 609 -72.70 43.30 -13.08
C PHE A 609 -72.12 44.71 -13.12
N GLY A 610 -72.74 45.59 -13.91
CA GLY A 610 -72.39 47.00 -13.99
C GLY A 610 -72.94 47.78 -12.80
N LEU A 611 -72.06 48.32 -11.95
CA LEU A 611 -72.45 49.06 -10.75
C LEU A 611 -73.14 50.38 -11.10
N SER A 612 -72.65 51.10 -12.11
CA SER A 612 -73.17 52.43 -12.46
C SER A 612 -74.59 52.31 -13.03
N SER A 613 -74.80 51.33 -13.92
CA SER A 613 -76.12 51.03 -14.49
C SER A 613 -77.10 50.53 -13.43
N PHE A 614 -76.66 49.63 -12.55
CA PHE A 614 -77.46 49.13 -11.41
C PHE A 614 -77.88 50.24 -10.43
N LEU A 615 -76.96 51.14 -10.07
CA LEU A 615 -77.26 52.27 -9.18
C LEU A 615 -78.28 53.24 -9.82
N GLN A 616 -78.12 53.55 -11.11
CA GLN A 616 -79.06 54.42 -11.83
C GLN A 616 -80.47 53.83 -11.85
N GLU A 617 -80.60 52.54 -12.16
CA GLU A 617 -81.89 51.84 -12.20
C GLU A 617 -82.57 51.83 -10.83
N ILE A 618 -81.83 51.50 -9.77
CA ILE A 618 -82.38 51.45 -8.41
C ILE A 618 -82.78 52.83 -7.91
N LEU A 619 -81.97 53.85 -8.13
CA LEU A 619 -82.31 55.21 -7.69
C LEU A 619 -83.51 55.75 -8.48
N GLN A 620 -83.63 55.48 -9.78
CA GLN A 620 -84.82 55.84 -10.57
C GLN A 620 -86.09 55.16 -10.05
N LEU A 621 -86.04 53.85 -9.78
CA LEU A 621 -87.19 53.11 -9.30
C LEU A 621 -87.63 53.57 -7.90
N ASN A 622 -86.69 54.05 -7.08
CA ASN A 622 -86.95 54.41 -5.69
C ASN A 622 -87.06 55.92 -5.43
N THR A 623 -86.85 56.79 -6.44
CA THR A 623 -87.12 58.22 -6.32
C THR A 623 -88.57 58.53 -5.91
N LEU A 624 -89.53 57.66 -6.27
CA LEU A 624 -90.94 57.77 -5.88
C LEU A 624 -91.19 57.54 -4.37
N VAL A 625 -90.24 56.94 -3.66
CA VAL A 625 -90.35 56.62 -2.22
C VAL A 625 -89.84 57.79 -1.36
N ILE A 626 -89.11 58.73 -1.97
CA ILE A 626 -88.55 59.91 -1.30
C ILE A 626 -89.64 60.98 -1.16
N PRO A 627 -89.95 61.46 0.06
CA PRO A 627 -90.92 62.54 0.29
C PRO A 627 -90.58 63.83 -0.47
N GLU A 628 -91.58 64.57 -0.96
CA GLU A 628 -91.41 65.85 -1.70
C GLU A 628 -90.65 66.94 -0.91
N ASN A 629 -90.51 66.80 0.40
CA ASN A 629 -89.79 67.73 1.27
C ASN A 629 -88.30 67.38 1.49
N ILE A 630 -87.76 66.40 0.77
CA ILE A 630 -86.33 66.03 0.80
C ILE A 630 -85.70 66.35 -0.56
N ASP A 631 -84.65 67.18 -0.55
CA ASP A 631 -83.85 67.44 -1.74
C ASP A 631 -82.92 66.26 -2.00
N PHE A 632 -83.09 65.58 -3.13
CA PHE A 632 -82.36 64.36 -3.48
C PHE A 632 -81.55 64.58 -4.77
N SER A 633 -80.23 64.63 -4.62
CA SER A 633 -79.29 64.73 -5.73
C SER A 633 -78.34 63.52 -5.72
N HIS A 634 -77.99 63.04 -6.91
CA HIS A 634 -77.03 61.95 -7.08
C HIS A 634 -76.13 62.24 -8.28
N GLU A 635 -74.85 61.87 -8.17
CA GLU A 635 -73.87 61.99 -9.23
C GLU A 635 -73.28 60.60 -9.48
N ILE A 636 -73.65 59.98 -10.60
CA ILE A 636 -73.18 58.65 -11.00
C ILE A 636 -72.35 58.79 -12.26
N ILE A 637 -71.17 58.20 -12.27
CA ILE A 637 -70.23 58.22 -13.40
C ILE A 637 -70.87 57.48 -14.59
N ALA A 638 -70.74 58.06 -15.79
CA ALA A 638 -71.37 57.51 -17.01
C ALA A 638 -70.72 56.22 -17.52
N GLU A 639 -69.46 55.96 -17.14
CA GLU A 639 -68.75 54.73 -17.46
C GLU A 639 -69.15 53.63 -16.48
N ASP A 640 -69.50 52.46 -17.01
CA ASP A 640 -70.06 51.37 -16.19
C ASP A 640 -68.94 50.57 -15.52
N LEU A 641 -68.90 50.63 -14.18
CA LEU A 641 -67.92 49.92 -13.36
C LEU A 641 -68.39 48.48 -13.14
N ILE A 642 -67.75 47.52 -13.82
CA ILE A 642 -68.08 46.10 -13.63
C ILE A 642 -67.49 45.62 -12.30
N ILE A 643 -68.37 45.23 -11.38
CA ILE A 643 -67.99 44.68 -10.08
C ILE A 643 -68.50 43.24 -9.92
N MET A 644 -67.87 42.50 -9.02
CA MET A 644 -68.36 41.21 -8.57
C MET A 644 -69.09 41.41 -7.24
N GLY A 645 -70.41 41.22 -7.22
CA GLY A 645 -71.22 41.44 -6.03
C GLY A 645 -72.57 40.72 -6.09
N ASP A 646 -73.34 40.79 -5.02
CA ASP A 646 -74.72 40.33 -4.99
C ASP A 646 -75.66 41.53 -5.14
N GLU A 647 -76.27 41.65 -6.32
CA GLU A 647 -77.22 42.72 -6.66
C GLU A 647 -78.33 42.86 -5.60
N THR A 648 -78.83 41.76 -5.06
CA THR A 648 -79.95 41.79 -4.11
C THR A 648 -79.53 42.39 -2.77
N GLN A 649 -78.35 42.02 -2.27
CA GLN A 649 -77.83 42.60 -1.03
C GLN A 649 -77.45 44.07 -1.22
N LEU A 650 -76.85 44.42 -2.35
CA LEU A 650 -76.45 45.80 -2.62
C LEU A 650 -77.68 46.72 -2.76
N GLN A 651 -78.74 46.24 -3.42
CA GLN A 651 -80.03 46.92 -3.48
C GLN A 651 -80.61 47.13 -2.08
N GLN A 652 -80.52 46.13 -1.20
CA GLN A 652 -80.99 46.23 0.17
C GLN A 652 -80.18 47.26 1.00
N VAL A 653 -78.87 47.33 0.81
CA VAL A 653 -78.02 48.37 1.44
C VAL A 653 -78.47 49.76 1.01
N ILE A 654 -78.66 49.98 -0.29
CA ILE A 654 -79.10 51.28 -0.83
C ILE A 654 -80.49 51.64 -0.30
N MET A 655 -81.42 50.69 -0.30
CA MET A 655 -82.76 50.88 0.24
C MET A 655 -82.75 51.22 1.74
N ASN A 656 -81.89 50.57 2.52
CA ASN A 656 -81.73 50.87 3.94
C ASN A 656 -81.17 52.28 4.16
N LEU A 657 -80.19 52.72 3.35
CA LEU A 657 -79.65 54.07 3.41
C LEU A 657 -80.73 55.12 3.08
N LEU A 658 -81.49 54.92 2.01
CA LEU A 658 -82.60 55.81 1.62
C LEU A 658 -83.69 55.88 2.70
N ASN A 659 -84.03 54.74 3.32
CA ASN A 659 -85.01 54.71 4.41
C ASN A 659 -84.51 55.39 5.70
N ASN A 660 -83.23 55.28 6.03
CA ASN A 660 -82.66 55.95 7.20
C ASN A 660 -82.73 57.48 7.10
N VAL A 661 -82.70 58.04 5.88
CA VAL A 661 -82.85 59.48 5.63
C VAL A 661 -84.29 59.97 5.88
N ARG A 662 -85.28 59.07 5.94
CA ARG A 662 -86.71 59.38 6.08
C ARG A 662 -87.14 59.78 7.50
N ILE A 663 -86.30 59.54 8.51
CA ILE A 663 -86.54 59.92 9.90
C ILE A 663 -85.69 61.17 10.19
N PRO A 664 -86.27 62.30 10.61
CA PRO A 664 -85.46 63.41 11.11
C PRO A 664 -84.64 62.86 12.27
N VAL A 665 -83.31 62.89 12.15
CA VAL A 665 -82.44 62.71 13.31
C VAL A 665 -82.76 63.89 14.22
N GLU A 666 -83.56 63.67 15.27
CA GLU A 666 -83.58 64.57 16.42
C GLU A 666 -82.13 64.65 16.90
N ARG A 667 -81.51 65.80 16.65
CA ARG A 667 -80.24 66.15 17.30
C ARG A 667 -80.59 66.35 18.77
N ASP A 668 -80.37 65.32 19.57
CA ASP A 668 -80.11 65.51 21.00
C ASP A 668 -78.86 66.39 21.12
N THR A 669 -79.07 67.66 21.49
CA THR A 669 -78.03 68.57 21.99
C THR A 669 -77.74 68.29 23.45
#